data_AF-A0A1I4EVQ5-F1
#
_entry.id   AF-A0A1I4EVQ5-F1
#
_cell.length_a   1.000
_cell.length_b   1.000
_cell.length_c   1.000
_cell.angle_alpha   90.00
_cell.angle_beta   90.00
_cell.angle_gamma   90.00
#
_symmetry.space_group_name_H-M   'P 1'
#
loop_
_entity.id
_entity.type
_entity.pdbx_description
1 polymer ?
#
loop_
_entity_poly.entity_id
_entity_poly.type
_entity_poly.pdbx_seq_one_letter_code
_entity_poly.pdbx_strand_id
1 'polypeptide(L)'
;MYVRDLPLSDSVIDHYESLGIEELYPPQAEAVDAGVANGGRVVAAIPTASGKTFIAELAMLTADGPGLYICPLRALAREKYETFSALPGVSVGISTGDYDSPADELADHDIVVATSEKVDSAIRNGANWVADLACVVVDEVHLLGAEGRGPTLEVTLANLQRRAPGVQIVALSATVDNPEDIADWLDATLVESTWRPVDLRTGVYADGLVEFNDGTELTVDVDDGSTPNGADEDTEATVALVEDAVHNAGGQCLAFVRSRREAEALAERLAREGLATGASATVADDLTAVDGTSTGHRLADCVRDGVAFHHAGLRSTHRAVVETAFRNRYLAVICATPTLAAGVNVPARRVVVRDQQRYTGSSMEFLPVLEVHQMCGRAGRPHLDPYGEAVLVGDESSRAELDERYVDADPEAVESKLRDRTALTTHVLSIVATGFADSHATILEVLEATFYAHQTPVADLSGIVDDVTAELVEMGMLTEGTSETFTATDLGAQVSRQYVAPETGARIVSGLRRAAEMPAENVTGLTVLQLVADTPDMQDTYLGNRERAAMYQYARNHDAEFTVGMNDAEEFERWLETVKTARILYEWTEGETMETIVENYRIGPGDLESRVERTEWLLGAADALATLLDLDVPEIARVRSRL
;
A
#
# COMPACT_ATOMS: atom_id res chain seq x y z
N MET A 1 14.37 15.01 -27.02
CA MET A 1 13.75 14.12 -28.03
C MET A 1 12.29 14.53 -28.16
N TYR A 2 11.71 14.59 -29.36
CA TYR A 2 10.29 14.96 -29.50
C TYR A 2 9.40 13.71 -29.45
N VAL A 3 8.18 13.87 -28.92
CA VAL A 3 7.19 12.76 -28.87
C VAL A 3 6.86 12.24 -30.27
N ARG A 4 6.75 13.13 -31.26
CA ARG A 4 6.52 12.76 -32.68
C ARG A 4 7.61 11.89 -33.30
N ASP A 5 8.79 11.80 -32.69
CA ASP A 5 9.90 10.99 -33.19
C ASP A 5 9.83 9.54 -32.62
N LEU A 6 8.89 9.26 -31.71
CA LEU A 6 8.69 7.94 -31.10
C LEU A 6 7.93 6.98 -32.02
N PRO A 7 8.13 5.66 -31.88
CA PRO A 7 7.45 4.64 -32.68
C PRO A 7 6.00 4.39 -32.21
N LEU A 8 5.19 5.46 -32.16
CA LEU A 8 3.80 5.44 -31.70
C LEU A 8 2.84 5.74 -32.85
N SER A 9 1.56 5.44 -32.66
CA SER A 9 0.52 5.80 -33.63
C SER A 9 0.23 7.31 -33.61
N ASP A 10 -0.17 7.87 -34.76
CA ASP A 10 -0.52 9.30 -34.87
C ASP A 10 -1.55 9.72 -33.82
N SER A 11 -2.56 8.88 -33.52
CA SER A 11 -3.58 9.19 -32.51
C SER A 11 -3.01 9.30 -31.10
N VAL A 12 -2.02 8.48 -30.76
CA VAL A 12 -1.34 8.53 -29.45
C VAL A 12 -0.44 9.76 -29.37
N ILE A 13 0.28 10.08 -30.45
CA ILE A 13 1.10 11.31 -30.54
C ILE A 13 0.20 12.55 -30.35
N ASP A 14 -0.92 12.63 -31.08
CA ASP A 14 -1.90 13.72 -30.95
C ASP A 14 -2.46 13.83 -29.52
N HIS A 15 -2.68 12.69 -28.85
CA HIS A 15 -3.12 12.66 -27.45
C HIS A 15 -2.10 13.32 -26.53
N TYR A 16 -0.82 12.95 -26.62
CA TYR A 16 0.24 13.55 -25.81
C TYR A 16 0.43 15.04 -26.09
N GLU A 17 0.45 15.45 -27.37
CA GLU A 17 0.54 16.86 -27.74
C GLU A 17 -0.65 17.68 -27.20
N SER A 18 -1.85 17.10 -27.17
CA SER A 18 -3.04 17.74 -26.59
C SER A 18 -2.93 17.98 -25.07
N LEU A 19 -2.13 17.17 -24.39
CA LEU A 19 -1.78 17.33 -22.97
C LEU A 19 -0.59 18.28 -22.76
N GLY A 20 -0.01 18.82 -23.83
CA GLY A 20 1.17 19.69 -23.80
C GLY A 20 2.50 18.95 -23.69
N ILE A 21 2.52 17.64 -23.96
CA ILE A 21 3.73 16.81 -23.92
C ILE A 21 4.29 16.74 -25.35
N GLU A 22 5.16 17.68 -25.70
CA GLU A 22 5.81 17.76 -27.03
C GLU A 22 7.25 17.23 -27.02
N GLU A 23 7.97 17.45 -25.90
CA GLU A 23 9.37 17.05 -25.70
C GLU A 23 9.49 16.17 -24.46
N LEU A 24 10.32 15.13 -24.58
CA LEU A 24 10.64 14.23 -23.49
C LEU A 24 11.59 14.91 -22.51
N TYR A 25 11.36 14.67 -21.22
CA TYR A 25 12.32 14.99 -20.17
C TYR A 25 13.62 14.19 -20.36
N PRO A 26 14.77 14.70 -19.87
CA PRO A 26 16.06 14.02 -19.99
C PRO A 26 16.02 12.52 -19.57
N PRO A 27 15.53 12.13 -18.38
CA PRO A 27 15.46 10.72 -18.01
C PRO A 27 14.52 9.88 -18.89
N GLN A 28 13.47 10.49 -19.47
CA GLN A 28 12.59 9.79 -20.41
C GLN A 28 13.32 9.49 -21.73
N ALA A 29 14.09 10.45 -22.23
CA ALA A 29 14.90 10.26 -23.44
C ALA A 29 16.00 9.20 -23.21
N GLU A 30 16.65 9.21 -22.04
CA GLU A 30 17.62 8.20 -21.63
C GLU A 30 16.97 6.79 -21.58
N ALA A 31 15.73 6.67 -21.12
CA ALA A 31 14.98 5.41 -21.16
C ALA A 31 14.68 4.93 -22.60
N VAL A 32 14.41 5.86 -23.53
CA VAL A 32 14.28 5.52 -24.96
C VAL A 32 15.60 4.98 -25.52
N ASP A 33 16.71 5.66 -25.22
CA ASP A 33 18.04 5.25 -25.65
C ASP A 33 18.47 3.91 -25.02
N ALA A 34 18.02 3.62 -23.79
CA ALA A 34 18.17 2.32 -23.12
C ALA A 34 17.30 1.21 -23.73
N GLY A 35 16.43 1.54 -24.68
CA GLY A 35 15.67 0.57 -25.47
C GLY A 35 14.27 0.27 -24.94
N VAL A 36 13.70 1.12 -24.07
CA VAL A 36 12.35 0.88 -23.51
C VAL A 36 11.26 0.74 -24.60
N ALA A 37 11.43 1.41 -25.74
CA ALA A 37 10.50 1.35 -26.88
C ALA A 37 10.79 0.19 -27.86
N ASN A 38 11.82 -0.63 -27.58
CA ASN A 38 12.33 -1.66 -28.49
C ASN A 38 12.44 -3.03 -27.81
N GLY A 39 11.66 -3.27 -26.75
CA GLY A 39 11.70 -4.51 -25.96
C GLY A 39 12.88 -4.63 -24.99
N GLY A 40 13.69 -3.57 -24.83
CA GLY A 40 14.79 -3.54 -23.87
C GLY A 40 14.28 -3.54 -22.42
N ARG A 41 14.97 -4.28 -21.55
CA ARG A 41 14.70 -4.27 -20.11
C ARG A 41 15.34 -3.04 -19.48
N VAL A 42 14.58 -2.30 -18.69
CA VAL A 42 15.01 -1.01 -18.13
C VAL A 42 14.65 -0.93 -16.66
N VAL A 43 15.60 -0.47 -15.83
CA VAL A 43 15.31 0.03 -14.48
C VAL A 43 15.46 1.54 -14.52
N ALA A 44 14.38 2.27 -14.26
CA ALA A 44 14.39 3.73 -14.18
C ALA A 44 14.37 4.16 -12.71
N ALA A 45 15.54 4.45 -12.15
CA ALA A 45 15.73 4.99 -10.80
C ALA A 45 15.77 6.52 -10.88
N ILE A 46 14.59 7.14 -10.85
CA ILE A 46 14.43 8.58 -11.06
C ILE A 46 13.47 9.19 -10.02
N PRO A 47 13.63 10.48 -9.67
CA PRO A 47 12.76 11.15 -8.73
C PRO A 47 11.27 11.09 -9.10
N THR A 48 10.44 11.21 -8.08
CA THR A 48 9.01 11.48 -8.25
C THR A 48 8.82 12.76 -9.08
N ALA A 49 7.80 12.77 -9.94
CA ALA A 49 7.51 13.83 -10.93
C ALA A 49 8.40 13.87 -12.19
N SER A 50 9.45 13.05 -12.31
CA SER A 50 10.28 12.98 -13.52
C SER A 50 9.69 12.15 -14.67
N GLY A 51 8.41 11.80 -14.56
CA GLY A 51 7.63 11.20 -15.66
C GLY A 51 7.76 9.69 -15.82
N LYS A 52 7.91 8.93 -14.72
CA LYS A 52 7.94 7.46 -14.71
C LYS A 52 6.76 6.81 -15.46
N THR A 53 5.55 7.37 -15.30
CA THR A 53 4.35 6.86 -15.98
C THR A 53 4.47 6.93 -17.51
N PHE A 54 5.11 7.95 -18.08
CA PHE A 54 5.34 8.02 -19.53
C PHE A 54 6.28 6.92 -20.02
N ILE A 55 7.32 6.58 -19.24
CA ILE A 55 8.23 5.46 -19.55
C ILE A 55 7.45 4.14 -19.60
N ALA A 56 6.54 3.93 -18.65
CA ALA A 56 5.67 2.76 -18.63
C ALA A 56 4.70 2.69 -19.82
N GLU A 57 4.03 3.81 -20.12
CA GLU A 57 3.12 3.90 -21.28
C GLU A 57 3.86 3.58 -22.57
N LEU A 58 5.06 4.15 -22.77
CA LEU A 58 5.86 3.89 -23.96
C LEU A 58 6.23 2.42 -24.09
N ALA A 59 6.65 1.78 -22.99
CA ALA A 59 6.96 0.35 -22.98
C ALA A 59 5.75 -0.50 -23.43
N MET A 60 4.58 -0.26 -22.82
CA MET A 60 3.39 -1.05 -23.11
C MET A 60 2.78 -0.76 -24.48
N LEU A 61 2.82 0.49 -24.96
CA LEU A 61 2.31 0.86 -26.28
C LEU A 61 3.16 0.34 -27.44
N THR A 62 4.44 0.04 -27.19
CA THR A 62 5.38 -0.46 -28.20
C THR A 62 5.61 -1.96 -28.13
N ALA A 63 5.11 -2.62 -27.08
CA ALA A 63 5.17 -4.07 -26.94
C ALA A 63 4.33 -4.77 -28.03
N ASP A 64 4.87 -5.86 -28.58
CA ASP A 64 4.17 -6.71 -29.56
C ASP A 64 3.33 -7.79 -28.87
N GLY A 65 2.42 -7.35 -27.99
CA GLY A 65 1.52 -8.22 -27.23
C GLY A 65 1.04 -7.60 -25.91
N PRO A 66 0.33 -8.38 -25.07
CA PRO A 66 -0.27 -7.88 -23.84
C PRO A 66 0.75 -7.34 -22.84
N GLY A 67 0.40 -6.21 -22.22
CA GLY A 67 1.15 -5.55 -21.16
C GLY A 67 0.54 -5.80 -19.77
N LEU A 68 1.39 -5.96 -18.76
CA LEU A 68 0.99 -6.03 -17.35
C LEU A 68 1.63 -4.87 -16.58
N TYR A 69 0.82 -4.04 -15.92
CA TYR A 69 1.30 -3.01 -14.99
C TYR A 69 1.05 -3.45 -13.55
N ILE A 70 2.13 -3.63 -12.78
CA ILE A 70 2.09 -4.02 -11.37
C ILE A 70 2.16 -2.76 -10.50
N CYS A 71 1.11 -2.51 -9.72
CA CYS A 71 1.05 -1.43 -8.74
C CYS A 71 1.26 -1.95 -7.30
N PRO A 72 1.88 -1.16 -6.40
CA PRO A 72 2.00 -1.53 -5.00
C PRO A 72 0.71 -1.40 -4.19
N LEU A 73 -0.20 -0.50 -4.59
CA LEU A 73 -1.42 -0.17 -3.85
C LEU A 73 -2.64 -0.23 -4.77
N ARG A 74 -3.79 -0.68 -4.24
CA ARG A 74 -5.06 -0.71 -4.98
C ARG A 74 -5.51 0.68 -5.47
N ALA A 75 -5.32 1.71 -4.64
CA ALA A 75 -5.65 3.10 -5.02
C ALA A 75 -4.85 3.57 -6.24
N LEU A 76 -3.55 3.22 -6.29
CA LEU A 76 -2.68 3.55 -7.40
C LEU A 76 -3.04 2.74 -8.66
N ALA A 77 -3.43 1.47 -8.51
CA ALA A 77 -3.94 0.67 -9.63
C ALA A 77 -5.18 1.30 -10.28
N ARG A 78 -6.09 1.89 -9.50
CA ARG A 78 -7.22 2.64 -10.07
C ARG A 78 -6.76 3.89 -10.83
N GLU A 79 -5.84 4.68 -10.27
CA GLU A 79 -5.28 5.85 -10.96
C GLU A 79 -4.64 5.46 -12.31
N LYS A 80 -3.87 4.37 -12.33
CA LYS A 80 -3.20 3.88 -13.54
C LYS A 80 -4.17 3.27 -14.54
N TYR A 81 -5.19 2.55 -14.08
CA TYR A 81 -6.28 2.10 -14.94
C TYR A 81 -6.95 3.28 -15.66
N GLU A 82 -7.29 4.36 -14.94
CA GLU A 82 -7.88 5.57 -15.53
C GLU A 82 -6.92 6.25 -16.51
N THR A 83 -5.62 6.28 -16.19
CA THR A 83 -4.57 6.84 -17.05
C THR A 83 -4.44 6.06 -18.36
N PHE A 84 -4.26 4.74 -18.31
CA PHE A 84 -4.15 3.91 -19.52
C PHE A 84 -5.46 3.88 -20.32
N SER A 85 -6.61 3.91 -19.65
CA SER A 85 -7.92 3.93 -20.33
C SER A 85 -8.17 5.23 -21.12
N ALA A 86 -7.44 6.30 -20.82
CA ALA A 86 -7.51 7.55 -21.58
C ALA A 86 -6.70 7.50 -22.88
N LEU A 87 -5.82 6.50 -23.06
CA LEU A 87 -5.03 6.35 -24.27
C LEU A 87 -5.89 5.88 -25.45
N PRO A 88 -5.74 6.50 -26.64
CA PRO A 88 -6.57 6.19 -27.78
C PRO A 88 -6.24 4.81 -28.37
N GLY A 89 -7.27 3.97 -28.51
CA GLY A 89 -7.16 2.67 -29.17
C GLY A 89 -6.60 1.54 -28.30
N VAL A 90 -6.50 1.75 -26.98
CA VAL A 90 -6.01 0.76 -26.01
C VAL A 90 -7.17 0.27 -25.15
N SER A 91 -7.30 -1.04 -25.01
CA SER A 91 -8.23 -1.67 -24.06
C SER A 91 -7.50 -2.03 -22.77
N VAL A 92 -8.12 -1.72 -21.63
CA VAL A 92 -7.48 -1.86 -20.31
C VAL A 92 -8.39 -2.63 -19.36
N GLY A 93 -7.83 -3.62 -18.67
CA GLY A 93 -8.44 -4.33 -17.56
C GLY A 93 -7.81 -3.96 -16.22
N ILE A 94 -8.53 -4.19 -15.13
CA ILE A 94 -8.02 -4.03 -13.76
C ILE A 94 -8.28 -5.29 -12.93
N SER A 95 -7.29 -5.70 -12.14
CA SER A 95 -7.46 -6.75 -11.12
C SER A 95 -6.77 -6.40 -9.81
N THR A 96 -7.55 -5.91 -8.84
CA THR A 96 -7.03 -5.47 -7.52
C THR A 96 -7.80 -6.08 -6.34
N GLY A 97 -8.85 -6.88 -6.58
CA GLY A 97 -9.76 -7.39 -5.56
C GLY A 97 -11.08 -6.62 -5.54
N ASP A 98 -11.04 -5.36 -5.12
CA ASP A 98 -12.25 -4.50 -5.04
C ASP A 98 -12.81 -4.14 -6.43
N TYR A 99 -11.93 -4.18 -7.43
CA TYR A 99 -12.21 -3.95 -8.83
C TYR A 99 -11.52 -5.06 -9.61
N ASP A 100 -12.26 -6.12 -9.92
CA ASP A 100 -11.81 -7.18 -10.80
C ASP A 100 -12.71 -7.16 -12.04
N SER A 101 -12.13 -6.90 -13.22
CA SER A 101 -12.77 -7.34 -14.47
C SER A 101 -12.92 -8.87 -14.39
N PRO A 102 -13.98 -9.45 -14.99
CA PRO A 102 -14.12 -10.90 -15.05
C PRO A 102 -12.83 -11.54 -15.58
N ALA A 103 -12.32 -12.57 -14.90
CA ALA A 103 -11.01 -13.15 -15.23
C ALA A 103 -10.92 -13.64 -16.68
N ASP A 104 -12.04 -14.10 -17.25
CA ASP A 104 -12.13 -14.53 -18.64
C ASP A 104 -11.99 -13.36 -19.64
N GLU A 105 -12.33 -12.13 -19.23
CA GLU A 105 -12.23 -10.90 -20.04
C GLU A 105 -10.85 -10.25 -19.94
N LEU A 106 -10.09 -10.52 -18.87
CA LEU A 106 -8.75 -9.95 -18.66
C LEU A 106 -7.77 -10.33 -19.78
N ALA A 107 -7.92 -11.52 -20.36
CA ALA A 107 -7.06 -11.98 -21.45
C ALA A 107 -7.32 -11.28 -22.79
N ASP A 108 -8.45 -10.59 -22.94
CA ASP A 108 -8.83 -9.87 -24.16
C ASP A 108 -8.36 -8.41 -24.14
N HIS A 109 -7.79 -7.93 -23.03
CA HIS A 109 -7.28 -6.57 -22.89
C HIS A 109 -5.83 -6.42 -23.36
N ASP A 110 -5.50 -5.26 -23.93
CA ASP A 110 -4.13 -4.92 -24.34
C ASP A 110 -3.23 -4.68 -23.12
N ILE A 111 -3.79 -4.07 -22.06
CA ILE A 111 -3.10 -3.78 -20.80
C ILE A 111 -3.93 -4.29 -19.62
N VAL A 112 -3.29 -4.98 -18.68
CA VAL A 112 -3.89 -5.31 -17.37
C VAL A 112 -3.15 -4.57 -16.27
N VAL A 113 -3.89 -3.84 -15.43
CA VAL A 113 -3.35 -3.20 -14.22
C VAL A 113 -3.71 -4.05 -13.00
N ALA A 114 -2.72 -4.48 -12.23
CA ALA A 114 -2.95 -5.36 -11.08
C ALA A 114 -2.01 -5.05 -9.91
N THR A 115 -2.34 -5.53 -8.70
CA THR A 115 -1.38 -5.53 -7.59
C THR A 115 -0.47 -6.76 -7.66
N SER A 116 0.70 -6.72 -7.00
CA SER A 116 1.62 -7.86 -6.96
C SER A 116 0.95 -9.12 -6.40
N GLU A 117 0.13 -9.00 -5.36
CA GLU A 117 -0.61 -10.13 -4.77
C GLU A 117 -1.61 -10.74 -5.77
N LYS A 118 -2.25 -9.92 -6.60
CA LYS A 118 -3.21 -10.39 -7.62
C LYS A 118 -2.52 -11.10 -8.76
N VAL A 119 -1.34 -10.64 -9.17
CA VAL A 119 -0.51 -11.33 -10.16
C VAL A 119 -0.01 -12.66 -9.61
N ASP A 120 0.51 -12.70 -8.38
CA ASP A 120 0.94 -13.97 -7.76
C ASP A 120 -0.23 -14.95 -7.63
N SER A 121 -1.40 -14.48 -7.17
CA SER A 121 -2.62 -15.29 -7.13
C SER A 121 -3.03 -15.82 -8.51
N ALA A 122 -2.93 -15.01 -9.57
CA ALA A 122 -3.23 -15.42 -10.93
C ALA A 122 -2.26 -16.49 -11.44
N ILE A 123 -0.96 -16.36 -11.13
CA ILE A 123 0.06 -17.37 -11.43
C ILE A 123 -0.27 -18.70 -10.74
N ARG A 124 -0.64 -18.66 -9.45
CA ARG A 124 -1.01 -19.83 -8.65
C ARG A 124 -2.26 -20.55 -9.16
N ASN A 125 -3.22 -19.78 -9.67
CA ASN A 125 -4.46 -20.31 -10.23
C ASN A 125 -4.38 -20.64 -11.73
N GLY A 126 -3.21 -20.44 -12.36
CA GLY A 126 -2.99 -20.76 -13.77
C GLY A 126 -3.83 -19.89 -14.72
N ALA A 127 -4.05 -18.63 -14.38
CA ALA A 127 -4.81 -17.71 -15.21
C ALA A 127 -4.14 -17.53 -16.59
N ASN A 128 -4.95 -17.50 -17.65
CA ASN A 128 -4.48 -17.37 -19.03
C ASN A 128 -3.88 -15.99 -19.33
N TRP A 129 -4.39 -14.92 -18.72
CA TRP A 129 -3.94 -13.55 -18.97
C TRP A 129 -2.50 -13.26 -18.48
N VAL A 130 -1.90 -14.13 -17.67
CA VAL A 130 -0.48 -14.05 -17.26
C VAL A 130 0.44 -15.00 -18.05
N ALA A 131 -0.08 -15.75 -19.02
CA ALA A 131 0.69 -16.77 -19.73
C ALA A 131 1.57 -16.20 -20.85
N ASP A 132 1.04 -15.23 -21.63
CA ASP A 132 1.64 -14.75 -22.88
C ASP A 132 1.95 -13.24 -22.84
N LEU A 133 2.50 -12.77 -21.73
CA LEU A 133 2.85 -11.36 -21.54
C LEU A 133 4.07 -10.97 -22.41
N ALA A 134 3.94 -9.87 -23.15
CA ALA A 134 5.04 -9.27 -23.91
C ALA A 134 5.83 -8.26 -23.08
N CYS A 135 5.16 -7.53 -22.18
CA CYS A 135 5.74 -6.49 -21.35
C CYS A 135 5.19 -6.54 -19.93
N VAL A 136 6.07 -6.38 -18.93
CA VAL A 136 5.73 -6.20 -17.52
C VAL A 136 6.35 -4.91 -17.04
N VAL A 137 5.52 -3.99 -16.59
CA VAL A 137 5.94 -2.78 -15.88
C VAL A 137 5.73 -2.99 -14.38
N VAL A 138 6.73 -2.66 -13.58
CA VAL A 138 6.66 -2.71 -12.12
C VAL A 138 6.81 -1.30 -11.57
N ASP A 139 5.76 -0.78 -10.95
CA ASP A 139 5.80 0.52 -10.30
C ASP A 139 6.35 0.42 -8.87
N GLU A 140 7.10 1.44 -8.46
CA GLU A 140 7.76 1.54 -7.15
C GLU A 140 8.53 0.27 -6.73
N VAL A 141 9.38 -0.26 -7.63
CA VAL A 141 10.12 -1.53 -7.43
C VAL A 141 11.01 -1.54 -6.17
N HIS A 142 11.43 -0.39 -5.65
CA HIS A 142 12.12 -0.31 -4.35
C HIS A 142 11.32 -0.88 -3.17
N LEU A 143 10.00 -1.07 -3.32
CA LEU A 143 9.17 -1.78 -2.34
C LEU A 143 9.52 -3.27 -2.20
N LEU A 144 10.45 -3.81 -3.00
CA LEU A 144 11.17 -5.05 -2.67
C LEU A 144 11.72 -5.04 -1.24
N GLY A 145 12.16 -3.87 -0.76
CA GLY A 145 12.67 -3.67 0.59
C GLY A 145 11.60 -3.52 1.68
N ALA A 146 10.32 -3.51 1.32
CA ALA A 146 9.23 -3.34 2.26
C ALA A 146 8.88 -4.66 2.98
N GLU A 147 8.68 -4.59 4.28
CA GLU A 147 8.16 -5.72 5.06
C GLU A 147 6.74 -6.12 4.61
N GLY A 148 6.44 -7.41 4.66
CA GLY A 148 5.15 -7.98 4.26
C GLY A 148 4.96 -8.09 2.74
N ARG A 149 5.04 -6.98 1.98
CA ARG A 149 4.75 -6.98 0.53
C ARG A 149 5.97 -7.19 -0.37
N GLY A 150 7.16 -6.80 0.07
CA GLY A 150 8.40 -6.98 -0.69
C GLY A 150 8.65 -8.43 -1.14
N PRO A 151 8.52 -9.43 -0.25
CA PRO A 151 8.69 -10.84 -0.63
C PRO A 151 7.72 -11.30 -1.72
N THR A 152 6.47 -10.82 -1.69
CA THR A 152 5.49 -11.14 -2.73
C THR A 152 5.90 -10.56 -4.07
N LEU A 153 6.28 -9.28 -4.12
CA LEU A 153 6.75 -8.65 -5.35
C LEU A 153 7.97 -9.38 -5.92
N GLU A 154 8.93 -9.70 -5.06
CA GLU A 154 10.15 -10.41 -5.42
C GLU A 154 9.87 -11.79 -6.05
N VAL A 155 9.07 -12.62 -5.39
CA VAL A 155 8.70 -13.95 -5.88
C VAL A 155 7.86 -13.86 -7.16
N THR A 156 6.99 -12.86 -7.27
CA THR A 156 6.19 -12.61 -8.48
C THR A 156 7.10 -12.35 -9.67
N LEU A 157 8.08 -11.46 -9.53
CA LEU A 157 9.02 -11.12 -10.61
C LEU A 157 9.93 -12.28 -10.97
N ALA A 158 10.45 -13.00 -9.97
CA ALA A 158 11.25 -14.21 -10.20
C ALA A 158 10.44 -15.27 -10.99
N ASN A 159 9.16 -15.46 -10.66
CA ASN A 159 8.27 -16.38 -11.39
C ASN A 159 7.99 -15.90 -12.82
N LEU A 160 7.73 -14.60 -13.03
CA LEU A 160 7.52 -14.04 -14.36
C LEU A 160 8.75 -14.17 -15.25
N GLN A 161 9.95 -13.86 -14.74
CA GLN A 161 11.22 -14.03 -15.45
C GLN A 161 11.44 -15.49 -15.89
N ARG A 162 11.07 -16.47 -15.05
CA ARG A 162 11.21 -17.90 -15.37
C ARG A 162 10.17 -18.41 -16.35
N ARG A 163 8.92 -17.95 -16.24
CA ARG A 163 7.79 -18.40 -17.08
C ARG A 163 7.87 -17.84 -18.51
N ALA A 164 8.34 -16.61 -18.67
CA ALA A 164 8.45 -15.95 -19.97
C ALA A 164 9.89 -15.47 -20.24
N PRO A 165 10.81 -16.38 -20.62
CA PRO A 165 12.18 -16.01 -20.99
C PRO A 165 12.16 -15.16 -22.26
N GLY A 166 12.23 -13.84 -22.10
CA GLY A 166 12.12 -12.87 -23.19
C GLY A 166 11.06 -11.79 -22.97
N VAL A 167 10.24 -11.88 -21.91
CA VAL A 167 9.36 -10.78 -21.51
C VAL A 167 10.19 -9.52 -21.25
N GLN A 168 9.72 -8.38 -21.78
CA GLN A 168 10.28 -7.09 -21.44
C GLN A 168 9.89 -6.74 -20.00
N ILE A 169 10.86 -6.32 -19.19
CA ILE A 169 10.62 -5.86 -17.82
C ILE A 169 11.08 -4.41 -17.73
N VAL A 170 10.17 -3.54 -17.30
CA VAL A 170 10.45 -2.14 -17.02
C VAL A 170 10.13 -1.86 -15.55
N ALA A 171 11.15 -1.66 -14.74
CA ALA A 171 10.98 -1.38 -13.32
C ALA A 171 11.16 0.12 -13.04
N LEU A 172 10.19 0.72 -12.40
CA LEU A 172 10.17 2.14 -12.04
C LEU A 172 10.48 2.26 -10.55
N SER A 173 11.51 3.01 -10.20
CA SER A 173 11.92 3.22 -8.82
C SER A 173 12.08 4.69 -8.49
N ALA A 174 11.83 5.06 -7.23
CA ALA A 174 12.45 6.25 -6.66
C ALA A 174 13.97 6.03 -6.57
N THR A 175 14.72 7.11 -6.35
CA THR A 175 16.16 7.02 -6.07
C THR A 175 16.40 6.17 -4.83
N VAL A 176 17.36 5.26 -4.90
CA VAL A 176 17.79 4.33 -3.84
C VAL A 176 19.33 4.23 -3.91
N ASP A 177 19.98 3.67 -2.89
CA ASP A 177 21.46 3.57 -2.84
C ASP A 177 22.04 2.51 -3.78
N ASN A 178 21.30 1.44 -4.08
CA ASN A 178 21.76 0.29 -4.88
C ASN A 178 20.85 -0.04 -6.08
N PRO A 179 20.50 0.93 -6.95
CA PRO A 179 19.64 0.67 -8.11
C PRO A 179 20.29 -0.31 -9.11
N GLU A 180 21.63 -0.41 -9.10
CA GLU A 180 22.40 -1.39 -9.87
C GLU A 180 22.11 -2.83 -9.46
N ASP A 181 21.90 -3.13 -8.18
CA ASP A 181 21.54 -4.48 -7.73
C ASP A 181 20.21 -4.92 -8.35
N ILE A 182 19.23 -4.00 -8.40
CA ILE A 182 17.91 -4.26 -8.99
C ILE A 182 18.05 -4.44 -10.50
N ALA A 183 18.85 -3.61 -11.17
CA ALA A 183 19.09 -3.69 -12.61
C ALA A 183 19.81 -4.98 -13.00
N ASP A 184 20.85 -5.37 -12.27
CA ASP A 184 21.61 -6.60 -12.51
C ASP A 184 20.75 -7.84 -12.25
N TRP A 185 19.94 -7.86 -11.20
CA TRP A 185 19.00 -8.95 -10.95
C TRP A 185 17.95 -9.13 -12.07
N LEU A 186 17.42 -8.02 -12.59
CA LEU A 186 16.41 -8.05 -13.66
C LEU A 186 17.01 -8.23 -15.07
N ASP A 187 18.34 -8.26 -15.20
CA ASP A 187 19.08 -8.23 -16.47
C ASP A 187 18.63 -7.03 -17.33
N ALA A 188 18.71 -5.84 -16.74
CA ALA A 188 18.14 -4.61 -17.26
C ALA A 188 19.18 -3.48 -17.36
N THR A 189 18.99 -2.58 -18.32
CA THR A 189 19.79 -1.36 -18.41
C THR A 189 19.31 -0.35 -17.38
N LEU A 190 20.22 0.13 -16.52
CA LEU A 190 19.92 1.16 -15.54
C LEU A 190 19.87 2.55 -16.19
N VAL A 191 18.78 3.27 -15.93
CA VAL A 191 18.61 4.70 -16.17
C VAL A 191 18.47 5.37 -14.81
N GLU A 192 19.55 5.99 -14.36
CA GLU A 192 19.61 6.69 -13.09
C GLU A 192 19.74 8.19 -13.35
N SER A 193 18.89 8.99 -12.73
CA SER A 193 18.90 10.44 -12.91
C SER A 193 18.38 11.13 -11.67
N THR A 194 18.98 12.26 -11.29
CA THR A 194 18.46 13.16 -10.24
C THR A 194 17.64 14.32 -10.82
N TRP A 195 17.46 14.34 -12.15
CA TRP A 195 16.73 15.41 -12.83
C TRP A 195 15.27 15.46 -12.40
N ARG A 196 14.73 16.67 -12.24
CA ARG A 196 13.32 16.94 -11.94
C ARG A 196 12.83 18.11 -12.79
N PRO A 197 11.53 18.19 -13.13
CA PRO A 197 10.96 19.31 -13.87
C PRO A 197 10.93 20.61 -13.06
N VAL A 198 10.92 20.50 -11.73
CA VAL A 198 10.91 21.63 -10.79
C VAL A 198 12.03 21.43 -9.77
N ASP A 199 12.82 22.49 -9.57
CA ASP A 199 13.88 22.49 -8.56
C ASP A 199 13.28 22.33 -7.16
N LEU A 200 13.89 21.51 -6.32
CA LEU A 200 13.45 21.21 -4.96
C LEU A 200 14.48 21.78 -4.00
N ARG A 201 14.00 22.62 -3.08
CA ARG A 201 14.77 23.10 -1.93
C ARG A 201 14.34 22.31 -0.72
N THR A 202 15.26 21.58 -0.11
CA THR A 202 15.01 20.85 1.14
C THR A 202 15.74 21.56 2.26
N GLY A 203 15.09 21.78 3.38
CA GLY A 203 15.68 22.49 4.51
C GLY A 203 15.03 22.16 5.84
N VAL A 204 15.68 22.58 6.91
CA VAL A 204 15.19 22.38 8.28
C VAL A 204 14.77 23.72 8.88
N TYR A 205 13.53 23.78 9.34
CA TYR A 205 13.06 24.86 10.18
C TYR A 205 13.62 24.69 11.60
N ALA A 206 14.22 25.75 12.15
CA ALA A 206 14.45 25.89 13.59
C ALA A 206 14.43 27.38 13.97
N ASP A 207 13.79 27.70 15.10
CA ASP A 207 13.78 29.03 15.72
C ASP A 207 13.47 30.20 14.75
N GLY A 208 12.47 30.02 13.88
CA GLY A 208 11.98 31.05 12.95
C GLY A 208 12.74 31.13 11.63
N LEU A 209 13.72 30.25 11.39
CA LEU A 209 14.52 30.22 10.18
C LEU A 209 14.51 28.82 9.55
N VAL A 210 14.28 28.78 8.24
CA VAL A 210 14.56 27.61 7.39
C VAL A 210 15.82 27.87 6.60
N GLU A 211 16.80 27.00 6.77
CA GLU A 211 18.02 26.97 5.95
C GLU A 211 17.86 25.85 4.91
N PHE A 212 17.91 26.19 3.62
CA PHE A 212 17.78 25.22 2.54
C PHE A 212 19.16 24.75 2.04
N ASN A 213 19.18 23.54 1.49
CA ASN A 213 20.38 22.91 0.91
C ASN A 213 21.00 23.66 -0.27
N ASP A 214 20.26 24.56 -0.92
CA ASP A 214 20.79 25.45 -1.97
C ASP A 214 21.41 26.75 -1.42
N GLY A 215 21.48 26.88 -0.09
CA GLY A 215 22.00 28.05 0.62
C GLY A 215 21.04 29.23 0.68
N THR A 216 19.79 29.07 0.22
CA THR A 216 18.74 30.06 0.45
C THR A 216 18.12 29.91 1.83
N GLU A 217 17.50 30.98 2.32
CA GLU A 217 16.88 31.02 3.64
C GLU A 217 15.44 31.52 3.53
N LEU A 218 14.58 31.04 4.41
CA LEU A 218 13.21 31.54 4.62
C LEU A 218 13.01 31.85 6.10
N THR A 219 12.68 33.10 6.40
CA THR A 219 12.28 33.51 7.76
C THR A 219 10.77 33.37 7.92
N VAL A 220 10.34 32.58 8.89
CA VAL A 220 8.94 32.40 9.26
C VAL A 220 8.82 32.60 10.76
N ASP A 221 8.40 33.80 11.18
CA ASP A 221 8.23 34.11 12.59
C ASP A 221 6.97 33.42 13.14
N VAL A 222 7.10 32.71 14.25
CA VAL A 222 5.97 32.22 15.04
C VAL A 222 5.56 33.33 16.02
N ASP A 223 4.31 33.78 15.98
CA ASP A 223 3.82 34.83 16.88
C ASP A 223 3.62 34.27 18.30
N ASP A 224 4.65 34.45 19.14
CA ASP A 224 4.68 34.14 20.58
C ASP A 224 3.51 34.75 21.38
N GLY A 225 2.86 35.81 20.85
CA GLY A 225 1.74 36.49 21.51
C GLY A 225 0.40 35.77 21.41
N SER A 226 0.27 34.83 20.46
CA SER A 226 -0.94 34.06 20.16
C SER A 226 -0.85 32.58 20.53
N THR A 227 0.33 32.08 20.90
CA THR A 227 0.57 30.68 21.27
C THR A 227 -0.35 30.26 22.41
N PRO A 228 -1.32 29.35 22.18
CA PRO A 228 -2.17 28.86 23.25
C PRO A 228 -1.31 28.24 24.36
N ASN A 229 -1.65 28.49 25.63
CA ASN A 229 -0.93 27.88 26.75
C ASN A 229 -0.88 26.34 26.60
N GLY A 230 0.33 25.78 26.45
CA GLY A 230 0.55 24.34 26.25
C GLY A 230 0.48 23.87 24.79
N ALA A 231 0.54 24.78 23.82
CA ALA A 231 0.74 24.42 22.42
C ALA A 231 2.14 23.88 22.17
N ASP A 232 2.19 22.92 21.26
CA ASP A 232 3.38 22.22 20.81
C ASP A 232 4.15 23.09 19.80
N GLU A 233 5.42 23.41 20.08
CA GLU A 233 6.24 24.34 19.28
C GLU A 233 6.30 23.90 17.80
N ASP A 234 6.46 22.60 17.55
CA ASP A 234 6.45 22.02 16.20
C ASP A 234 5.13 22.27 15.47
N THR A 235 4.01 22.25 16.20
CA THR A 235 2.68 22.55 15.64
C THR A 235 2.56 24.02 15.29
N GLU A 236 3.06 24.94 16.12
CA GLU A 236 3.06 26.38 15.80
C GLU A 236 3.93 26.70 14.59
N ALA A 237 5.14 26.12 14.53
CA ALA A 237 6.03 26.22 13.38
C ALA A 237 5.35 25.70 12.10
N THR A 238 4.70 24.53 12.19
CA THR A 238 3.97 23.94 11.06
C THR A 238 2.86 24.86 10.57
N VAL A 239 2.08 25.44 11.49
CA VAL A 239 1.01 26.37 11.13
C VAL A 239 1.60 27.57 10.40
N ALA A 240 2.60 28.25 10.98
CA ALA A 240 3.22 29.43 10.37
C ALA A 240 3.81 29.13 8.97
N LEU A 241 4.45 27.97 8.80
CA LEU A 241 4.96 27.50 7.51
C LEU A 241 3.85 27.25 6.49
N VAL A 242 2.69 26.75 6.92
CA VAL A 242 1.51 26.57 6.07
C VAL A 242 0.90 27.92 5.72
N GLU A 243 0.75 28.83 6.67
CA GLU A 243 0.19 30.18 6.41
C GLU A 243 1.05 30.93 5.38
N ASP A 244 2.38 30.91 5.55
CA ASP A 244 3.31 31.52 4.62
C ASP A 244 3.18 30.92 3.20
N ALA A 245 3.06 29.59 3.10
CA ALA A 245 2.89 28.93 1.82
C ALA A 245 1.60 29.34 1.09
N VAL A 246 0.49 29.48 1.84
CA VAL A 246 -0.82 29.79 1.27
C VAL A 246 -0.97 31.29 0.98
N HIS A 247 -0.59 32.17 1.91
CA HIS A 247 -0.83 33.61 1.80
C HIS A 247 0.29 34.37 1.10
N ASN A 248 1.55 34.05 1.40
CA ASN A 248 2.70 34.80 0.88
C ASN A 248 3.23 34.17 -0.42
N ALA A 249 3.40 32.85 -0.44
CA ALA A 249 3.87 32.14 -1.63
C ALA A 249 2.75 31.86 -2.65
N GLY A 250 1.47 31.97 -2.26
CA GLY A 250 0.31 31.80 -3.15
C GLY A 250 0.14 30.35 -3.66
N GLY A 251 0.63 29.37 -2.90
CA GLY A 251 0.67 27.96 -3.27
C GLY A 251 -0.25 27.08 -2.45
N GLN A 252 -0.29 25.80 -2.80
CA GLN A 252 -0.89 24.76 -1.96
C GLN A 252 0.19 24.14 -1.06
N CYS A 253 -0.20 23.61 0.09
CA CYS A 253 0.71 22.99 1.06
C CYS A 253 0.27 21.57 1.43
N LEU A 254 1.24 20.66 1.58
CA LEU A 254 1.05 19.39 2.28
C LEU A 254 1.74 19.48 3.64
N ALA A 255 1.07 19.05 4.71
CA ALA A 255 1.64 18.96 6.04
C ALA A 255 1.57 17.52 6.54
N PHE A 256 2.72 16.86 6.65
CA PHE A 256 2.85 15.48 7.13
C PHE A 256 3.05 15.43 8.64
N VAL A 257 2.25 14.60 9.30
CA VAL A 257 2.28 14.37 10.75
C VAL A 257 2.20 12.87 11.06
N ARG A 258 2.69 12.45 12.23
CA ARG A 258 2.88 11.02 12.57
C ARG A 258 1.59 10.23 12.79
N SER A 259 0.48 10.88 13.15
CA SER A 259 -0.75 10.17 13.53
C SER A 259 -2.02 10.75 12.93
N ARG A 260 -3.03 9.89 12.77
CA ARG A 260 -4.36 10.27 12.25
C ARG A 260 -4.99 11.39 13.07
N ARG A 261 -4.90 11.30 14.40
CA ARG A 261 -5.41 12.30 15.34
C ARG A 261 -4.73 13.65 15.16
N GLU A 262 -3.42 13.66 14.92
CA GLU A 262 -2.67 14.90 14.67
C GLU A 262 -3.01 15.50 13.32
N ALA A 263 -3.24 14.67 12.29
CA ALA A 263 -3.65 15.15 10.97
C ALA A 263 -5.02 15.85 11.04
N GLU A 264 -5.98 15.22 11.71
CA GLU A 264 -7.30 15.80 11.97
C GLU A 264 -7.21 17.09 12.80
N ALA A 265 -6.46 17.08 13.90
CA ALA A 265 -6.35 18.22 14.81
C ALA A 265 -5.67 19.44 14.15
N LEU A 266 -4.63 19.21 13.34
CA LEU A 266 -3.96 20.25 12.58
C LEU A 266 -4.90 20.84 11.52
N ALA A 267 -5.59 20.00 10.75
CA ALA A 267 -6.55 20.47 9.75
C ALA A 267 -7.68 21.31 10.36
N GLU A 268 -8.27 20.86 11.48
CA GLU A 268 -9.31 21.60 12.20
C GLU A 268 -8.82 22.92 12.79
N ARG A 269 -7.55 22.99 13.19
CA ARG A 269 -6.93 24.23 13.64
C ARG A 269 -6.79 25.21 12.47
N LEU A 270 -6.16 24.77 11.38
CA LEU A 270 -5.93 25.58 10.19
C LEU A 270 -7.25 26.09 9.57
N ALA A 271 -8.30 25.26 9.59
CA ALA A 271 -9.65 25.65 9.16
C ALA A 271 -10.22 26.79 10.03
N ARG A 272 -10.08 26.71 11.36
CA ARG A 272 -10.55 27.75 12.30
C ARG A 272 -9.82 29.09 12.16
N GLU A 273 -8.55 29.06 11.77
CA GLU A 273 -7.76 30.26 11.48
C GLU A 273 -8.17 30.92 10.15
N GLY A 274 -9.01 30.26 9.34
CA GLY A 274 -9.58 30.81 8.12
C GLY A 274 -8.56 30.89 6.98
N LEU A 275 -7.62 29.95 6.96
CA LEU A 275 -6.41 30.02 6.13
C LEU A 275 -6.67 30.01 4.62
N ALA A 276 -7.74 29.38 4.15
CA ALA A 276 -8.02 29.33 2.72
C ALA A 276 -9.44 29.83 2.40
N THR A 277 -9.49 30.93 1.64
CA THR A 277 -10.75 31.43 1.07
C THR A 277 -10.90 30.85 -0.33
N GLY A 278 -11.84 29.92 -0.50
CA GLY A 278 -12.05 29.28 -1.81
C GLY A 278 -12.69 27.89 -1.80
N ALA A 279 -13.17 27.41 -0.65
CA ALA A 279 -13.82 26.12 -0.57
C ALA A 279 -15.01 26.00 -1.53
N SER A 280 -15.07 24.86 -2.20
CA SER A 280 -16.28 24.46 -2.91
C SER A 280 -17.23 23.81 -1.90
N ALA A 281 -18.32 24.51 -1.54
CA ALA A 281 -19.42 23.92 -0.77
C ALA A 281 -19.87 22.58 -1.37
N THR A 282 -19.78 22.43 -2.70
CA THR A 282 -20.08 21.19 -3.41
C THR A 282 -19.15 20.04 -3.00
N VAL A 283 -17.85 20.26 -2.81
CA VAL A 283 -16.93 19.19 -2.37
C VAL A 283 -17.26 18.76 -0.94
N ALA A 284 -17.60 19.70 -0.06
CA ALA A 284 -18.05 19.37 1.29
C ALA A 284 -19.37 18.58 1.30
N ASP A 285 -20.30 18.92 0.39
CA ASP A 285 -21.56 18.20 0.21
C ASP A 285 -21.30 16.77 -0.31
N ASP A 286 -20.39 16.61 -1.28
CA ASP A 286 -19.98 15.29 -1.81
C ASP A 286 -19.40 14.41 -0.70
N LEU A 287 -18.54 14.97 0.18
CA LEU A 287 -17.98 14.24 1.33
C LEU A 287 -19.06 13.85 2.35
N THR A 288 -19.99 14.76 2.65
CA THR A 288 -21.11 14.47 3.56
C THR A 288 -22.05 13.39 2.99
N ALA A 289 -22.06 13.20 1.67
CA ALA A 289 -22.85 12.17 1.01
C ALA A 289 -22.18 10.78 1.01
N VAL A 290 -20.88 10.67 1.31
CA VAL A 290 -20.16 9.40 1.34
C VAL A 290 -20.59 8.53 2.52
N ASP A 291 -20.67 9.12 3.72
CA ASP A 291 -21.23 8.51 4.94
C ASP A 291 -21.65 9.58 5.95
N GLY A 292 -22.35 9.18 7.02
CA GLY A 292 -22.79 10.06 8.11
C GLY A 292 -21.86 10.06 9.33
N THR A 293 -20.61 9.61 9.20
CA THR A 293 -19.72 9.42 10.36
C THR A 293 -19.24 10.76 10.92
N SER A 294 -18.89 10.79 12.21
CA SER A 294 -18.32 12.01 12.82
C SER A 294 -17.01 12.43 12.16
N THR A 295 -16.17 11.46 11.74
CA THR A 295 -14.95 11.73 10.97
C THR A 295 -15.26 12.33 9.60
N GLY A 296 -16.24 11.81 8.86
CA GLY A 296 -16.68 12.36 7.58
C GLY A 296 -17.20 13.79 7.71
N HIS A 297 -18.02 14.08 8.73
CA HIS A 297 -18.50 15.44 8.99
C HIS A 297 -17.37 16.41 9.34
N ARG A 298 -16.43 16.01 10.20
CA ARG A 298 -15.25 16.85 10.55
C ARG A 298 -14.38 17.15 9.34
N LEU A 299 -14.23 16.18 8.43
CA LEU A 299 -13.54 16.37 7.16
C LEU A 299 -14.27 17.40 6.28
N ALA A 300 -15.59 17.24 6.12
CA ALA A 300 -16.42 18.18 5.36
C ALA A 300 -16.37 19.60 5.95
N ASP A 301 -16.38 19.73 7.27
CA ASP A 301 -16.23 21.02 7.97
C ASP A 301 -14.90 21.69 7.61
N CYS A 302 -13.77 20.99 7.71
CA CYS A 302 -12.47 21.53 7.31
C CYS A 302 -12.45 21.94 5.83
N VAL A 303 -13.06 21.12 4.96
CA VAL A 303 -13.07 21.34 3.51
C VAL A 303 -13.83 22.60 3.14
N ARG A 304 -14.83 23.02 3.94
CA ARG A 304 -15.52 24.32 3.77
C ARG A 304 -14.63 25.53 4.01
N ASP A 305 -13.47 25.33 4.62
CA ASP A 305 -12.44 26.35 4.83
C ASP A 305 -11.18 26.08 3.98
N GLY A 306 -11.29 25.21 2.96
CA GLY A 306 -10.22 24.93 2.00
C GLY A 306 -9.06 24.09 2.56
N VAL A 307 -9.28 23.41 3.69
CA VAL A 307 -8.31 22.53 4.36
C VAL A 307 -8.88 21.11 4.43
N ALA A 308 -8.05 20.09 4.29
CA ALA A 308 -8.49 18.70 4.49
C ALA A 308 -7.48 17.93 5.35
N PHE A 309 -7.93 16.83 5.96
CA PHE A 309 -7.03 15.81 6.49
C PHE A 309 -7.10 14.52 5.66
N HIS A 310 -6.00 13.77 5.61
CA HIS A 310 -5.89 12.53 4.83
C HIS A 310 -5.13 11.42 5.58
N HIS A 311 -5.77 10.28 5.76
CA HIS A 311 -5.15 9.10 6.38
C HIS A 311 -5.93 7.81 6.11
N ALA A 312 -5.35 6.66 6.46
CA ALA A 312 -5.96 5.34 6.28
C ALA A 312 -7.32 5.14 7.00
N GLY A 313 -7.57 5.87 8.09
CA GLY A 313 -8.87 5.81 8.81
C GLY A 313 -10.06 6.40 8.04
N LEU A 314 -9.83 7.14 6.95
CA LEU A 314 -10.89 7.58 6.04
C LEU A 314 -11.31 6.44 5.11
N ARG A 315 -12.52 6.50 4.55
CA ARG A 315 -12.91 5.60 3.46
C ARG A 315 -12.09 5.87 2.20
N SER A 316 -11.97 4.87 1.33
CA SER A 316 -11.36 5.02 0.01
C SER A 316 -11.99 6.16 -0.80
N THR A 317 -13.32 6.28 -0.73
CA THR A 317 -14.09 7.33 -1.42
C THR A 317 -13.78 8.73 -0.87
N HIS A 318 -13.67 8.90 0.46
CA HIS A 318 -13.26 10.18 1.06
C HIS A 318 -11.89 10.63 0.56
N ARG A 319 -10.90 9.71 0.56
CA ARG A 319 -9.55 9.99 0.09
C ARG A 319 -9.55 10.46 -1.38
N ALA A 320 -10.25 9.75 -2.25
CA ALA A 320 -10.34 10.11 -3.67
C ALA A 320 -10.95 11.50 -3.90
N VAL A 321 -11.99 11.88 -3.13
CA VAL A 321 -12.60 13.22 -3.21
C VAL A 321 -11.60 14.30 -2.77
N VAL A 322 -10.89 14.10 -1.64
CA VAL A 322 -9.87 15.04 -1.14
C VAL A 322 -8.72 15.21 -2.15
N GLU A 323 -8.19 14.10 -2.68
CA GLU A 323 -7.10 14.10 -3.66
C GLU A 323 -7.50 14.84 -4.94
N THR A 324 -8.70 14.56 -5.45
CA THR A 324 -9.24 15.23 -6.64
C THR A 324 -9.47 16.72 -6.39
N ALA A 325 -10.02 17.08 -5.22
CA ALA A 325 -10.27 18.46 -4.85
C ALA A 325 -8.98 19.27 -4.71
N PHE A 326 -7.92 18.66 -4.16
CA PHE A 326 -6.60 19.28 -4.08
C PHE A 326 -5.96 19.44 -5.46
N ARG A 327 -5.99 18.41 -6.32
CA ARG A 327 -5.48 18.51 -7.70
C ARG A 327 -6.18 19.61 -8.51
N ASN A 328 -7.49 19.76 -8.30
CA ASN A 328 -8.29 20.82 -8.93
C ASN A 328 -8.19 22.19 -8.24
N ARG A 329 -7.35 22.32 -7.20
CA ARG A 329 -7.11 23.54 -6.44
C ARG A 329 -8.34 24.10 -5.70
N TYR A 330 -9.30 23.24 -5.37
CA TYR A 330 -10.39 23.57 -4.45
C TYR A 330 -9.95 23.53 -2.97
N LEU A 331 -8.81 22.90 -2.69
CA LEU A 331 -8.18 22.83 -1.38
C LEU A 331 -6.80 23.51 -1.43
N ALA A 332 -6.48 24.31 -0.42
CA ALA A 332 -5.17 24.92 -0.26
C ALA A 332 -4.22 24.01 0.53
N VAL A 333 -4.75 23.24 1.48
CA VAL A 333 -3.94 22.45 2.42
C VAL A 333 -4.48 21.03 2.59
N ILE A 334 -3.57 20.05 2.62
CA ILE A 334 -3.86 18.71 3.17
C ILE A 334 -2.91 18.45 4.35
N CYS A 335 -3.47 18.09 5.50
CA CYS A 335 -2.74 17.51 6.63
C CYS A 335 -2.82 15.99 6.56
N ALA A 336 -1.70 15.29 6.45
CA ALA A 336 -1.72 13.86 6.16
C ALA A 336 -0.78 13.03 7.04
N THR A 337 -1.11 11.75 7.18
CA THR A 337 -0.11 10.75 7.59
C THR A 337 0.79 10.38 6.40
N PRO A 338 2.00 9.82 6.64
CA PRO A 338 2.94 9.40 5.60
C PRO A 338 2.35 8.56 4.46
N THR A 339 1.25 7.85 4.72
CA THR A 339 0.51 7.05 3.74
C THR A 339 0.12 7.80 2.46
N LEU A 340 -0.01 9.13 2.49
CA LEU A 340 -0.31 9.92 1.29
C LEU A 340 0.91 10.09 0.37
N ALA A 341 2.13 9.98 0.90
CA ALA A 341 3.36 10.14 0.11
C ALA A 341 3.55 9.00 -0.91
N ALA A 342 2.99 7.82 -0.62
CA ALA A 342 3.05 6.66 -1.49
C ALA A 342 1.93 6.69 -2.55
N GLY A 343 2.31 6.76 -3.83
CA GLY A 343 1.41 6.37 -4.92
C GLY A 343 0.19 7.25 -5.20
N VAL A 344 0.22 8.56 -4.89
CA VAL A 344 -0.84 9.51 -5.30
C VAL A 344 -0.24 10.75 -5.96
N ASN A 345 -0.77 11.15 -7.12
CA ASN A 345 -0.34 12.38 -7.80
C ASN A 345 -0.99 13.65 -7.22
N VAL A 346 -0.45 14.14 -6.09
CA VAL A 346 -0.86 15.38 -5.39
C VAL A 346 0.32 16.33 -5.11
N PRO A 347 0.94 16.96 -6.13
CA PRO A 347 2.04 17.90 -5.91
C PRO A 347 1.55 19.21 -5.28
N ALA A 348 2.41 19.83 -4.46
CA ALA A 348 2.15 21.07 -3.75
C ALA A 348 3.31 22.05 -3.89
N ARG A 349 3.11 23.35 -3.64
CA ARG A 349 4.21 24.32 -3.68
C ARG A 349 5.20 24.07 -2.54
N ARG A 350 4.65 23.82 -1.34
CA ARG A 350 5.42 23.50 -0.14
C ARG A 350 4.96 22.18 0.47
N VAL A 351 5.92 21.41 0.97
CA VAL A 351 5.69 20.25 1.84
C VAL A 351 6.32 20.57 3.19
N VAL A 352 5.59 20.34 4.28
CA VAL A 352 6.07 20.45 5.65
C VAL A 352 6.02 19.07 6.28
N VAL A 353 7.15 18.55 6.75
CA VAL A 353 7.24 17.28 7.49
C VAL A 353 7.46 17.62 8.95
N ARG A 354 6.37 17.60 9.72
CA ARG A 354 6.41 17.98 11.14
C ARG A 354 7.06 16.92 12.01
N ASP A 355 6.69 15.66 11.79
CA ASP A 355 7.15 14.54 12.61
C ASP A 355 8.04 13.60 11.78
N GLN A 356 9.27 13.38 12.21
CA GLN A 356 10.25 12.50 11.52
C GLN A 356 10.47 11.17 12.25
N GLN A 357 9.64 10.88 13.26
CA GLN A 357 9.69 9.64 14.04
C GLN A 357 8.30 9.02 14.21
N ARG A 358 8.24 7.69 14.26
CA ARG A 358 7.04 6.89 14.52
C ARG A 358 7.26 5.87 15.63
N TYR A 359 6.17 5.49 16.31
CA TYR A 359 6.21 4.45 17.33
C TYR A 359 6.09 3.06 16.68
N THR A 360 7.05 2.18 16.93
CA THR A 360 7.10 0.81 16.39
C THR A 360 6.50 -0.25 17.31
N GLY A 361 5.79 0.17 18.36
CA GLY A 361 5.27 -0.73 19.40
C GLY A 361 6.25 -0.96 20.56
N SER A 362 7.54 -0.71 20.34
CA SER A 362 8.60 -0.86 21.34
C SER A 362 9.31 0.48 21.62
N SER A 363 9.63 1.24 20.58
CA SER A 363 10.33 2.52 20.66
C SER A 363 9.81 3.55 19.67
N MET A 364 10.19 4.81 19.88
CA MET A 364 10.15 5.82 18.83
C MET A 364 11.38 5.62 17.95
N GLU A 365 11.15 5.50 16.64
CA GLU A 365 12.19 5.31 15.64
C GLU A 365 12.02 6.34 14.53
N PHE A 366 13.13 6.78 13.95
CA PHE A 366 13.12 7.67 12.80
C PHE A 366 12.46 6.99 11.60
N LEU A 367 11.77 7.78 10.79
CA LEU A 367 11.26 7.33 9.50
C LEU A 367 12.44 6.99 8.57
N PRO A 368 12.29 6.00 7.67
CA PRO A 368 13.28 5.76 6.62
C PRO A 368 13.50 7.03 5.78
N VAL A 369 14.74 7.25 5.34
CA VAL A 369 15.14 8.38 4.48
C VAL A 369 14.32 8.37 3.21
N LEU A 370 14.13 7.19 2.59
CA LEU A 370 13.29 7.05 1.39
C LEU A 370 11.85 7.53 1.61
N GLU A 371 11.25 7.25 2.77
CA GLU A 371 9.87 7.65 3.09
C GLU A 371 9.77 9.19 3.20
N VAL A 372 10.75 9.83 3.85
CA VAL A 372 10.82 11.30 3.95
C VAL A 372 11.11 11.93 2.59
N HIS A 373 12.02 11.38 1.81
CA HIS A 373 12.32 11.85 0.45
C HIS A 373 11.10 11.74 -0.48
N GLN A 374 10.28 10.70 -0.34
CA GLN A 374 9.01 10.59 -1.05
C GLN A 374 8.02 11.70 -0.68
N MET A 375 7.97 12.11 0.60
CA MET A 375 7.18 13.28 1.02
C MET A 375 7.73 14.56 0.39
N CYS A 376 9.03 14.80 0.53
CA CYS A 376 9.72 15.99 0.01
C CYS A 376 9.56 16.11 -1.51
N GLY A 377 9.61 14.99 -2.24
CA GLY A 377 9.43 14.93 -3.69
C GLY A 377 8.03 15.31 -4.18
N ARG A 378 7.05 15.55 -3.29
CA ARG A 378 5.75 16.15 -3.63
C ARG A 378 5.79 17.67 -3.70
N ALA A 379 6.89 18.31 -3.30
CA ALA A 379 7.05 19.75 -3.41
C ALA A 379 7.48 20.17 -4.83
N GLY A 380 6.85 21.23 -5.33
CA GLY A 380 7.01 21.77 -6.68
C GLY A 380 5.98 21.20 -7.66
N ARG A 381 5.05 22.05 -8.12
CA ARG A 381 4.07 21.67 -9.16
C ARG A 381 4.63 22.00 -10.55
N PRO A 382 4.81 21.01 -11.45
CA PRO A 382 5.26 21.25 -12.81
C PRO A 382 4.44 22.33 -13.51
N HIS A 383 5.12 23.22 -14.24
CA HIS A 383 4.55 24.36 -14.99
C HIS A 383 3.84 25.45 -14.17
N LEU A 384 3.65 25.27 -12.86
CA LEU A 384 3.00 26.25 -12.00
C LEU A 384 4.00 26.95 -11.07
N ASP A 385 4.91 26.18 -10.48
CA ASP A 385 5.83 26.70 -9.48
C ASP A 385 7.24 26.85 -10.08
N PRO A 386 7.96 27.94 -9.74
CA PRO A 386 9.34 28.13 -10.17
C PRO A 386 10.31 27.16 -9.47
N TYR A 387 9.94 26.68 -8.28
CA TYR A 387 10.65 25.69 -7.48
C TYR A 387 9.66 25.11 -6.45
N GLY A 388 10.02 24.03 -5.77
CA GLY A 388 9.33 23.41 -4.63
C GLY A 388 10.14 23.61 -3.35
N GLU A 389 9.45 23.67 -2.21
CA GLU A 389 10.09 23.74 -0.89
C GLU A 389 9.63 22.56 -0.03
N ALA A 390 10.57 21.79 0.50
CA ALA A 390 10.33 20.76 1.50
C ALA A 390 11.00 21.18 2.81
N VAL A 391 10.21 21.28 3.88
CA VAL A 391 10.66 21.80 5.18
C VAL A 391 10.45 20.74 6.24
N LEU A 392 11.54 20.30 6.89
CA LEU A 392 11.49 19.46 8.07
C LEU A 392 11.37 20.37 9.30
N VAL A 393 10.42 20.11 10.20
CA VAL A 393 10.28 20.89 11.43
C VAL A 393 11.19 20.30 12.50
N GLY A 394 12.06 21.14 13.07
CA GLY A 394 12.86 20.81 14.23
C GLY A 394 13.16 22.06 15.06
N ASP A 395 14.17 21.92 15.91
CA ASP A 395 14.73 22.95 16.77
C ASP A 395 16.25 23.05 16.59
N GLU A 396 16.89 24.02 17.25
CA GLU A 396 18.34 24.21 17.14
C GLU A 396 19.16 22.97 17.59
N SER A 397 18.58 22.11 18.44
CA SER A 397 19.25 20.90 18.92
C SER A 397 19.15 19.72 17.95
N SER A 398 18.11 19.67 17.14
CA SER A 398 17.81 18.60 16.18
C SER A 398 18.21 18.96 14.75
N ARG A 399 18.39 20.25 14.42
CA ARG A 399 18.74 20.73 13.07
C ARG A 399 19.85 19.93 12.42
N ALA A 400 21.01 19.83 13.07
CA ALA A 400 22.16 19.13 12.50
C ALA A 400 21.92 17.63 12.26
N GLU A 401 21.14 16.97 13.12
CA GLU A 401 20.78 15.55 12.93
C GLU A 401 19.78 15.38 11.77
N LEU A 402 18.83 16.30 11.63
CA LEU A 402 17.86 16.28 10.54
C LEU A 402 18.51 16.58 9.18
N ASP A 403 19.45 17.53 9.14
CA ASP A 403 20.24 17.82 7.95
C ASP A 403 21.06 16.59 7.53
N GLU A 404 21.87 16.05 8.45
CA GLU A 404 22.71 14.87 8.17
C GLU A 404 21.87 13.67 7.71
N ARG A 405 20.69 13.46 8.31
CA ARG A 405 19.87 12.27 8.06
C ARG A 405 18.99 12.35 6.82
N TYR A 406 18.46 13.53 6.49
CA TYR A 406 17.40 13.65 5.47
C TYR A 406 17.68 14.66 4.38
N VAL A 407 18.55 15.64 4.62
CA VAL A 407 18.90 16.66 3.62
C VAL A 407 20.15 16.25 2.84
N ASP A 408 21.17 15.79 3.56
CA ASP A 408 22.48 15.47 3.00
C ASP A 408 22.64 13.98 2.63
N ALA A 409 21.89 13.09 3.28
CA ALA A 409 21.99 11.64 3.05
C ALA A 409 21.19 11.18 1.83
N ASP A 410 21.76 10.20 1.13
CA ASP A 410 21.06 9.42 0.11
C ASP A 410 20.08 8.42 0.77
N PRO A 411 19.00 8.01 0.08
CA PRO A 411 18.06 7.00 0.57
C PRO A 411 18.74 5.66 0.85
N GLU A 412 18.16 4.84 1.74
CA GLU A 412 18.72 3.54 2.07
C GLU A 412 18.76 2.56 0.88
N ALA A 413 19.70 1.62 0.93
CA ALA A 413 19.74 0.48 0.02
C ALA A 413 18.49 -0.41 0.17
N VAL A 414 18.00 -0.92 -0.95
CA VAL A 414 16.91 -1.90 -1.01
C VAL A 414 17.46 -3.27 -0.65
N GLU A 415 16.97 -3.84 0.45
CA GLU A 415 17.33 -5.18 0.91
C GLU A 415 16.14 -6.12 0.82
N SER A 416 16.32 -7.30 0.22
CA SER A 416 15.28 -8.33 0.21
C SER A 416 14.80 -8.65 1.63
N LYS A 417 13.47 -8.73 1.79
CA LYS A 417 12.82 -9.21 3.02
C LYS A 417 12.35 -10.65 2.92
N LEU A 418 12.75 -11.39 1.87
CA LEU A 418 12.32 -12.77 1.64
C LEU A 418 12.70 -13.71 2.78
N ARG A 419 13.75 -13.42 3.56
CA ARG A 419 14.16 -14.23 4.72
C ARG A 419 13.10 -14.28 5.84
N ASP A 420 12.11 -13.39 5.83
CA ASP A 420 10.98 -13.45 6.78
C ASP A 420 10.31 -14.84 6.75
N ARG A 421 10.13 -15.44 7.92
CA ARG A 421 9.65 -16.83 8.04
C ARG A 421 8.22 -16.94 7.51
N THR A 422 7.35 -15.98 7.82
CA THR A 422 5.93 -16.00 7.39
C THR A 422 5.82 -15.91 5.87
N ALA A 423 6.61 -15.02 5.26
CA ALA A 423 6.70 -14.91 3.80
C ALA A 423 7.22 -16.20 3.17
N LEU A 424 8.31 -16.78 3.67
CA LEU A 424 8.86 -18.05 3.16
C LEU A 424 7.86 -19.19 3.29
N THR A 425 7.17 -19.33 4.42
CA THR A 425 6.15 -20.38 4.60
C THR A 425 5.07 -20.29 3.53
N THR A 426 4.61 -19.07 3.22
CA THR A 426 3.62 -18.84 2.17
C THR A 426 4.15 -19.18 0.77
N HIS A 427 5.37 -18.73 0.45
CA HIS A 427 5.94 -18.92 -0.89
C HIS A 427 6.43 -20.36 -1.13
N VAL A 428 7.01 -21.04 -0.14
CA VAL A 428 7.39 -22.45 -0.26
C VAL A 428 6.17 -23.33 -0.50
N LEU A 429 5.07 -23.11 0.22
CA LEU A 429 3.82 -23.82 -0.05
C LEU A 429 3.35 -23.58 -1.49
N SER A 430 3.39 -22.32 -1.95
CA SER A 430 3.00 -21.97 -3.31
C SER A 430 3.86 -22.66 -4.37
N ILE A 431 5.19 -22.67 -4.19
CA ILE A 431 6.14 -23.30 -5.11
C ILE A 431 5.83 -24.81 -5.26
N VAL A 432 5.58 -25.49 -4.15
CA VAL A 432 5.24 -26.93 -4.17
C VAL A 432 3.83 -27.17 -4.71
N ALA A 433 2.84 -26.37 -4.32
CA ALA A 433 1.45 -26.52 -4.74
C ALA A 433 1.22 -26.26 -6.24
N THR A 434 2.02 -25.37 -6.83
CA THR A 434 2.01 -25.09 -8.27
C THR A 434 2.86 -26.07 -9.08
N GLY A 435 3.60 -26.95 -8.41
CA GLY A 435 4.46 -27.96 -9.04
C GLY A 435 5.77 -27.41 -9.61
N PHE A 436 6.22 -26.23 -9.16
CA PHE A 436 7.52 -25.68 -9.57
C PHE A 436 8.71 -26.39 -8.91
N ALA A 437 8.50 -26.96 -7.72
CA ALA A 437 9.48 -27.76 -7.01
C ALA A 437 8.80 -28.86 -6.21
N ASP A 438 9.54 -29.93 -5.94
CA ASP A 438 9.06 -31.07 -5.16
C ASP A 438 10.10 -31.58 -4.16
N SER A 439 11.23 -30.90 -3.99
CA SER A 439 12.29 -31.29 -3.05
C SER A 439 13.03 -30.06 -2.55
N HIS A 440 13.71 -30.19 -1.41
CA HIS A 440 14.53 -29.12 -0.83
C HIS A 440 15.47 -28.45 -1.85
N ALA A 441 16.21 -29.27 -2.61
CA ALA A 441 17.12 -28.79 -3.64
C ALA A 441 16.39 -27.97 -4.72
N THR A 442 15.29 -28.50 -5.28
CA THR A 442 14.52 -27.79 -6.31
C THR A 442 13.81 -26.54 -5.79
N ILE A 443 13.46 -26.49 -4.50
CA ILE A 443 12.90 -25.28 -3.86
C ILE A 443 14.00 -24.21 -3.83
N LEU A 444 15.22 -24.54 -3.41
CA LEU A 444 16.34 -23.60 -3.44
C LEU A 444 16.66 -23.16 -4.87
N GLU A 445 16.66 -24.06 -5.86
CA GLU A 445 16.82 -23.70 -7.29
C GLU A 445 15.76 -22.71 -7.76
N VAL A 446 14.53 -22.77 -7.21
CA VAL A 446 13.50 -21.77 -7.52
C VAL A 446 13.80 -20.43 -6.88
N LEU A 447 14.24 -20.46 -5.63
CA LEU A 447 14.60 -19.27 -4.88
C LEU A 447 15.89 -18.61 -5.41
N GLU A 448 16.74 -19.32 -6.16
CA GLU A 448 17.93 -18.76 -6.83
C GLU A 448 17.61 -17.63 -7.82
N ALA A 449 16.39 -17.58 -8.35
CA ALA A 449 15.95 -16.51 -9.26
C ALA A 449 15.48 -15.22 -8.54
N THR A 450 15.47 -15.22 -7.21
CA THR A 450 14.93 -14.10 -6.41
C THR A 450 15.98 -13.00 -6.16
N PHE A 451 15.51 -11.80 -5.80
CA PHE A 451 16.39 -10.69 -5.45
C PHE A 451 17.25 -11.02 -4.21
N TYR A 452 16.72 -11.77 -3.26
CA TYR A 452 17.47 -12.32 -2.12
C TYR A 452 18.70 -13.08 -2.59
N ALA A 453 18.54 -14.00 -3.54
CA ALA A 453 19.62 -14.83 -4.04
C ALA A 453 20.65 -14.05 -4.87
N HIS A 454 20.27 -12.88 -5.41
CA HIS A 454 21.19 -11.94 -6.02
C HIS A 454 22.09 -11.27 -4.97
N GLN A 455 21.51 -10.85 -3.85
CA GLN A 455 22.24 -10.14 -2.78
C GLN A 455 23.00 -11.06 -1.83
N THR A 456 22.48 -12.27 -1.58
CA THR A 456 22.96 -13.21 -0.57
C THR A 456 23.01 -14.63 -1.14
N PRO A 457 24.00 -15.47 -0.77
CA PRO A 457 24.00 -16.87 -1.19
C PRO A 457 22.70 -17.58 -0.80
N VAL A 458 22.00 -18.19 -1.76
CA VAL A 458 20.74 -18.93 -1.53
C VAL A 458 20.88 -20.03 -0.46
N ALA A 459 22.09 -20.57 -0.28
CA ALA A 459 22.41 -21.59 0.72
C ALA A 459 22.10 -21.11 2.16
N ASP A 460 22.07 -19.80 2.41
CA ASP A 460 21.73 -19.22 3.70
C ASP A 460 20.23 -19.37 4.03
N LEU A 461 19.37 -19.66 3.02
CA LEU A 461 17.97 -20.02 3.23
C LEU A 461 17.78 -21.51 3.54
N SER A 462 18.78 -22.37 3.31
CA SER A 462 18.63 -23.83 3.40
C SER A 462 17.97 -24.29 4.70
N GLY A 463 18.49 -23.84 5.84
CA GLY A 463 17.93 -24.23 7.15
C GLY A 463 16.54 -23.66 7.43
N ILE A 464 16.22 -22.48 6.87
CA ILE A 464 14.88 -21.89 7.01
C ILE A 464 13.89 -22.67 6.13
N VAL A 465 14.29 -23.08 4.93
CA VAL A 465 13.47 -23.94 4.06
C VAL A 465 13.20 -25.30 4.71
N ASP A 466 14.18 -25.91 5.37
CA ASP A 466 13.99 -27.15 6.14
C ASP A 466 12.94 -26.97 7.25
N ASP A 467 13.10 -25.92 8.05
CA ASP A 467 12.17 -25.55 9.11
C ASP A 467 10.74 -25.33 8.58
N VAL A 468 10.62 -24.53 7.51
CA VAL A 468 9.34 -24.15 6.91
C VAL A 468 8.64 -25.35 6.28
N THR A 469 9.37 -26.23 5.58
CA THR A 469 8.79 -27.45 5.01
C THR A 469 8.29 -28.39 6.10
N ALA A 470 9.03 -28.53 7.21
CA ALA A 470 8.58 -29.31 8.37
C ALA A 470 7.30 -28.73 9.00
N GLU A 471 7.22 -27.40 9.16
CA GLU A 471 6.01 -26.72 9.64
C GLU A 471 4.81 -26.95 8.71
N LEU A 472 5.01 -26.85 7.39
CA LEU A 472 3.96 -27.10 6.41
C LEU A 472 3.47 -28.57 6.43
N VAL A 473 4.37 -29.52 6.71
CA VAL A 473 3.99 -30.93 6.93
C VAL A 473 3.19 -31.08 8.23
N GLU A 474 3.60 -30.44 9.32
CA GLU A 474 2.87 -30.46 10.60
C GLU A 474 1.46 -29.87 10.47
N MET A 475 1.31 -28.77 9.72
CA MET A 475 0.01 -28.17 9.42
C MET A 475 -0.84 -29.01 8.45
N GLY A 476 -0.29 -30.08 7.88
CA GLY A 476 -0.96 -30.94 6.89
C GLY A 476 -1.12 -30.30 5.51
N MET A 477 -0.33 -29.25 5.21
CA MET A 477 -0.30 -28.56 3.92
C MET A 477 0.56 -29.32 2.90
N LEU A 478 1.64 -29.95 3.36
CA LEU A 478 2.51 -30.81 2.57
C LEU A 478 2.52 -32.23 3.13
N THR A 479 2.84 -33.20 2.28
CA THR A 479 3.25 -34.55 2.68
C THR A 479 4.67 -34.81 2.23
N GLU A 480 5.42 -35.53 3.07
CA GLU A 480 6.76 -36.01 2.72
C GLU A 480 6.66 -37.43 2.14
N GLY A 481 7.12 -37.57 0.91
CA GLY A 481 7.16 -38.82 0.17
C GLY A 481 8.45 -39.61 0.40
N THR A 482 8.63 -40.69 -0.37
CA THR A 482 9.90 -41.42 -0.40
C THR A 482 10.95 -40.59 -1.12
N SER A 483 12.17 -40.47 -0.55
CA SER A 483 13.29 -39.69 -1.10
C SER A 483 13.23 -38.17 -0.88
N GLU A 484 12.72 -37.71 0.27
CA GLU A 484 12.74 -36.29 0.68
C GLU A 484 12.01 -35.36 -0.33
N THR A 485 11.01 -35.92 -1.01
CA THR A 485 10.15 -35.17 -1.92
C THR A 485 8.88 -34.69 -1.21
N PHE A 486 8.47 -33.46 -1.43
CA PHE A 486 7.24 -32.87 -0.92
C PHE A 486 6.14 -32.90 -1.98
N THR A 487 4.90 -33.12 -1.54
CA THR A 487 3.71 -32.95 -2.37
C THR A 487 2.69 -32.13 -1.59
N ALA A 488 2.10 -31.12 -2.22
CA ALA A 488 1.01 -30.38 -1.59
C ALA A 488 -0.21 -31.30 -1.42
N THR A 489 -0.79 -31.30 -0.23
CA THR A 489 -2.07 -31.96 0.01
C THR A 489 -3.18 -31.17 -0.70
N ASP A 490 -4.36 -31.77 -0.84
CA ASP A 490 -5.52 -31.02 -1.35
C ASP A 490 -5.81 -29.78 -0.49
N LEU A 491 -5.57 -29.89 0.83
CA LEU A 491 -5.66 -28.78 1.77
C LEU A 491 -4.63 -27.69 1.47
N GLY A 492 -3.34 -28.05 1.38
CA GLY A 492 -2.27 -27.10 1.09
C GLY A 492 -2.43 -26.42 -0.28
N ALA A 493 -2.86 -27.18 -1.30
CA ALA A 493 -3.18 -26.64 -2.60
C ALA A 493 -4.36 -25.66 -2.54
N GLN A 494 -5.39 -25.97 -1.75
CA GLN A 494 -6.53 -25.06 -1.58
C GLN A 494 -6.14 -23.79 -0.82
N VAL A 495 -5.37 -23.90 0.26
CA VAL A 495 -4.83 -22.75 1.02
C VAL A 495 -4.00 -21.83 0.11
N SER A 496 -3.10 -22.41 -0.70
CA SER A 496 -2.30 -21.66 -1.67
C SER A 496 -3.17 -20.93 -2.71
N ARG A 497 -4.19 -21.60 -3.27
CA ARG A 497 -5.13 -21.01 -4.25
C ARG A 497 -5.97 -19.88 -3.69
N GLN A 498 -6.39 -19.99 -2.42
CA GLN A 498 -7.14 -18.94 -1.71
C GLN A 498 -6.27 -17.74 -1.31
N TYR A 499 -4.95 -17.85 -1.51
CA TYR A 499 -3.96 -16.82 -1.19
C TYR A 499 -3.88 -16.47 0.31
N VAL A 500 -4.34 -17.37 1.20
CA VAL A 500 -4.23 -17.17 2.66
C VAL A 500 -2.92 -17.73 3.18
N ALA A 501 -2.39 -17.16 4.26
CA ALA A 501 -1.19 -17.67 4.91
C ALA A 501 -1.42 -19.13 5.37
N PRO A 502 -0.40 -20.00 5.35
CA PRO A 502 -0.54 -21.39 5.80
C PRO A 502 -1.05 -21.50 7.25
N GLU A 503 -0.58 -20.62 8.14
CA GLU A 503 -1.07 -20.56 9.51
C GLU A 503 -2.56 -20.16 9.58
N THR A 504 -2.99 -19.16 8.80
CA THR A 504 -4.41 -18.80 8.66
C THR A 504 -5.23 -20.01 8.21
N GLY A 505 -4.78 -20.72 7.18
CA GLY A 505 -5.43 -21.93 6.69
C GLY A 505 -5.57 -23.01 7.78
N ALA A 506 -4.49 -23.27 8.53
CA ALA A 506 -4.49 -24.23 9.62
C ALA A 506 -5.45 -23.84 10.76
N ARG A 507 -5.46 -22.55 11.15
CA ARG A 507 -6.37 -22.01 12.18
C ARG A 507 -7.84 -22.08 11.74
N ILE A 508 -8.14 -21.73 10.48
CA ILE A 508 -9.48 -21.86 9.89
C ILE A 508 -9.93 -23.32 9.94
N VAL A 509 -9.11 -24.28 9.49
CA VAL A 509 -9.46 -25.71 9.52
C VAL A 509 -9.72 -26.21 10.94
N SER A 510 -8.89 -25.81 11.90
CA SER A 510 -9.09 -26.15 13.32
C SER A 510 -10.42 -25.58 13.83
N GLY A 511 -10.71 -24.31 13.55
CA GLY A 511 -11.95 -23.65 13.90
C GLY A 511 -13.19 -24.30 13.26
N LEU A 512 -13.13 -24.68 11.98
CA LEU A 512 -14.21 -25.34 11.26
C LEU A 512 -14.55 -26.70 11.87
N ARG A 513 -13.52 -27.50 12.20
CA ARG A 513 -13.71 -28.80 12.86
C ARG A 513 -14.37 -28.64 14.23
N ARG A 514 -13.94 -27.66 15.02
CA ARG A 514 -14.56 -27.33 16.31
C ARG A 514 -16.01 -26.88 16.14
N ALA A 515 -16.27 -25.98 15.19
CA ALA A 515 -17.63 -25.52 14.90
C ALA A 515 -18.57 -26.67 14.50
N ALA A 516 -18.09 -27.63 13.70
CA ALA A 516 -18.86 -28.82 13.31
C ALA A 516 -19.16 -29.77 14.50
N GLU A 517 -18.38 -29.72 15.57
CA GLU A 517 -18.58 -30.52 16.79
C GLU A 517 -19.41 -29.79 17.86
N MET A 518 -19.64 -28.48 17.72
CA MET A 518 -20.42 -27.68 18.65
C MET A 518 -21.93 -28.00 18.56
N PRO A 519 -22.69 -27.80 19.65
CA PRO A 519 -24.16 -27.85 19.58
C PRO A 519 -24.68 -26.84 18.56
N ALA A 520 -25.61 -27.26 17.69
CA ALA A 520 -26.11 -26.44 16.59
C ALA A 520 -26.71 -25.09 17.06
N GLU A 521 -27.28 -25.05 18.26
CA GLU A 521 -27.79 -23.82 18.88
C GLU A 521 -26.70 -22.79 19.26
N ASN A 522 -25.44 -23.23 19.35
CA ASN A 522 -24.29 -22.40 19.70
C ASN A 522 -23.46 -21.99 18.48
N VAL A 523 -23.67 -22.61 17.31
CA VAL A 523 -23.00 -22.19 16.07
C VAL A 523 -23.77 -21.00 15.51
N THR A 524 -23.16 -19.82 15.61
CA THR A 524 -23.78 -18.55 15.20
C THR A 524 -22.86 -17.75 14.28
N GLY A 525 -23.31 -16.56 13.88
CA GLY A 525 -22.45 -15.63 13.15
C GLY A 525 -21.17 -15.28 13.93
N LEU A 526 -21.23 -15.22 15.27
CA LEU A 526 -20.04 -14.98 16.11
C LEU A 526 -19.02 -16.10 16.01
N THR A 527 -19.47 -17.35 15.86
CA THR A 527 -18.58 -18.51 15.72
C THR A 527 -17.69 -18.38 14.49
N VAL A 528 -18.29 -18.11 13.33
CA VAL A 528 -17.56 -18.00 12.06
C VAL A 528 -16.78 -16.71 11.94
N LEU A 529 -17.25 -15.62 12.54
CA LEU A 529 -16.55 -14.34 12.57
C LEU A 529 -15.34 -14.37 13.51
N GLN A 530 -15.43 -15.04 14.67
CA GLN A 530 -14.27 -15.27 15.53
C GLN A 530 -13.21 -16.11 14.82
N LEU A 531 -13.63 -17.16 14.12
CA LEU A 531 -12.75 -18.06 13.39
C LEU A 531 -11.85 -17.29 12.41
N VAL A 532 -12.40 -16.37 11.61
CA VAL A 532 -11.60 -15.59 10.65
C VAL A 532 -10.90 -14.41 11.32
N ALA A 533 -11.46 -13.85 12.39
CA ALA A 533 -10.83 -12.78 13.15
C ALA A 533 -9.56 -13.24 13.88
N ASP A 534 -9.45 -14.52 14.22
CA ASP A 534 -8.33 -15.11 14.96
C ASP A 534 -7.17 -15.57 14.05
N THR A 535 -6.99 -14.94 12.89
CA THR A 535 -6.02 -15.36 11.88
C THR A 535 -4.97 -14.28 11.61
N PRO A 536 -3.71 -14.65 11.28
CA PRO A 536 -2.67 -13.67 10.93
C PRO A 536 -3.03 -12.72 9.77
N ASP A 537 -3.91 -13.16 8.86
CA ASP A 537 -4.37 -12.35 7.72
C ASP A 537 -5.40 -11.27 8.10
N MET A 538 -5.99 -11.36 9.29
CA MET A 538 -6.79 -10.30 9.89
C MET A 538 -5.89 -9.31 10.62
N GLN A 539 -6.12 -8.00 10.41
CA GLN A 539 -5.36 -6.97 11.12
C GLN A 539 -5.80 -6.86 12.58
N ASP A 540 -4.82 -6.72 13.46
CA ASP A 540 -5.05 -6.58 14.89
C ASP A 540 -5.92 -5.35 15.21
N THR A 541 -6.79 -5.52 16.19
CA THR A 541 -7.59 -4.43 16.74
C THR A 541 -7.09 -4.11 18.13
N TYR A 542 -6.62 -2.89 18.35
CA TYR A 542 -6.24 -2.45 19.69
C TYR A 542 -7.43 -2.49 20.66
N LEU A 543 -7.27 -3.15 21.82
CA LEU A 543 -8.23 -3.10 22.91
C LEU A 543 -7.85 -2.03 23.95
N GLY A 544 -8.56 -0.92 23.94
CA GLY A 544 -8.36 0.16 24.88
C GLY A 544 -8.83 -0.17 26.30
N ASN A 545 -8.16 0.42 27.30
CA ASN A 545 -8.49 0.24 28.73
C ASN A 545 -9.96 0.55 29.08
N ARG A 546 -10.61 1.49 28.37
CA ARG A 546 -11.99 1.91 28.66
C ARG A 546 -13.04 0.90 28.23
N GLU A 547 -12.76 0.09 27.21
CA GLU A 547 -13.69 -0.89 26.63
C GLU A 547 -13.40 -2.32 27.08
N ARG A 548 -12.20 -2.56 27.64
CA ARG A 548 -11.75 -3.89 28.10
C ARG A 548 -12.75 -4.62 29.00
N ALA A 549 -13.32 -3.94 29.99
CA ALA A 549 -14.28 -4.56 30.91
C ALA A 549 -15.59 -4.96 30.22
N ALA A 550 -16.07 -4.13 29.28
CA ALA A 550 -17.26 -4.43 28.49
C ALA A 550 -17.00 -5.60 27.52
N MET A 551 -15.81 -5.65 26.91
CA MET A 551 -15.43 -6.74 26.02
C MET A 551 -15.27 -8.07 26.77
N TYR A 552 -14.67 -8.04 27.96
CA TYR A 552 -14.61 -9.22 28.85
C TYR A 552 -16.00 -9.76 29.18
N GLN A 553 -16.94 -8.87 29.55
CA GLN A 553 -18.30 -9.28 29.89
C GLN A 553 -19.04 -9.84 28.67
N TYR A 554 -18.85 -9.23 27.50
CA TYR A 554 -19.38 -9.75 26.24
C TYR A 554 -18.83 -11.14 25.95
N ALA A 555 -17.50 -11.30 26.01
CA ALA A 555 -16.83 -12.57 25.76
C ALA A 555 -17.36 -13.68 26.68
N ARG A 556 -17.53 -13.39 27.97
CA ARG A 556 -18.08 -14.33 28.95
C ARG A 556 -19.54 -14.72 28.67
N ASN A 557 -20.35 -13.79 28.16
CA ASN A 557 -21.76 -14.07 27.86
C ASN A 557 -21.93 -14.91 26.60
N HIS A 558 -20.99 -14.79 25.65
CA HIS A 558 -20.99 -15.47 24.36
C HIS A 558 -19.97 -16.64 24.29
N ASP A 559 -19.39 -17.04 25.43
CA ASP A 559 -18.30 -18.03 25.50
C ASP A 559 -18.65 -19.36 24.82
N ALA A 560 -19.91 -19.79 24.91
CA ALA A 560 -20.40 -21.01 24.29
C ALA A 560 -20.48 -20.95 22.75
N GLU A 561 -20.49 -19.75 22.16
CA GLU A 561 -20.57 -19.52 20.71
C GLU A 561 -19.19 -19.44 20.05
N PHE A 562 -18.10 -19.44 20.84
CA PHE A 562 -16.75 -19.30 20.33
C PHE A 562 -16.05 -20.66 20.14
N THR A 563 -15.31 -20.78 19.04
CA THR A 563 -14.46 -21.96 18.73
C THR A 563 -13.21 -22.03 19.60
N VAL A 564 -12.76 -20.88 20.12
CA VAL A 564 -11.76 -20.76 21.19
C VAL A 564 -12.45 -20.10 22.37
N GLY A 565 -12.72 -20.88 23.41
CA GLY A 565 -13.32 -20.38 24.64
C GLY A 565 -12.33 -19.61 25.50
N MET A 566 -12.86 -18.85 26.45
CA MET A 566 -12.11 -17.96 27.32
C MET A 566 -10.98 -18.66 28.12
N ASN A 567 -11.18 -19.94 28.48
CA ASN A 567 -10.21 -20.71 29.27
C ASN A 567 -9.19 -21.45 28.40
N ASP A 568 -9.42 -21.52 27.09
CA ASP A 568 -8.56 -22.21 26.13
C ASP A 568 -7.63 -21.24 25.39
N ALA A 569 -7.81 -19.93 25.59
CA ALA A 569 -6.98 -18.89 25.01
C ALA A 569 -5.56 -18.90 25.61
N GLU A 570 -4.56 -19.12 24.76
CA GLU A 570 -3.14 -19.08 25.16
C GLU A 570 -2.70 -17.65 25.51
N GLU A 571 -3.09 -16.68 24.68
CA GLU A 571 -2.85 -15.25 24.88
C GLU A 571 -4.18 -14.51 25.10
N PHE A 572 -4.57 -14.38 26.37
CA PHE A 572 -5.88 -13.84 26.73
C PHE A 572 -6.17 -12.43 26.20
N GLU A 573 -5.16 -11.55 26.14
CA GLU A 573 -5.35 -10.18 25.63
C GLU A 573 -5.61 -10.17 24.13
N ARG A 574 -4.79 -10.88 23.34
CA ARG A 574 -4.97 -11.06 21.91
C ARG A 574 -6.32 -11.71 21.59
N TRP A 575 -6.71 -12.72 22.37
CA TRP A 575 -8.02 -13.36 22.20
C TRP A 575 -9.19 -12.38 22.44
N LEU A 576 -9.07 -11.46 23.42
CA LEU A 576 -10.09 -10.42 23.60
C LEU A 576 -10.13 -9.42 22.44
N GLU A 577 -9.00 -9.16 21.78
CA GLU A 577 -8.94 -8.35 20.56
C GLU A 577 -9.63 -9.05 19.38
N THR A 578 -9.42 -10.36 19.23
CA THR A 578 -10.18 -11.21 18.31
C THR A 578 -11.69 -11.12 18.59
N VAL A 579 -12.12 -11.24 19.85
CA VAL A 579 -13.54 -11.13 20.23
C VAL A 579 -14.08 -9.74 19.90
N LYS A 580 -13.31 -8.67 20.12
CA LYS A 580 -13.69 -7.31 19.72
C LYS A 580 -13.93 -7.22 18.21
N THR A 581 -13.00 -7.73 17.41
CA THR A 581 -13.11 -7.75 15.94
C THR A 581 -14.34 -8.55 15.49
N ALA A 582 -14.53 -9.75 16.01
CA ALA A 582 -15.67 -10.60 15.71
C ALA A 582 -17.00 -9.92 16.06
N ARG A 583 -17.06 -9.22 17.19
CA ARG A 583 -18.25 -8.47 17.62
C ARG A 583 -18.55 -7.30 16.69
N ILE A 584 -17.54 -6.51 16.30
CA ILE A 584 -17.69 -5.39 15.35
C ILE A 584 -18.32 -5.90 14.05
N LEU A 585 -17.77 -6.98 13.50
CA LEU A 585 -18.26 -7.60 12.26
C LEU A 585 -19.65 -8.19 12.44
N TYR A 586 -19.94 -8.76 13.61
CA TYR A 586 -21.25 -9.32 13.89
C TYR A 586 -22.33 -8.23 13.91
N GLU A 587 -22.09 -7.14 14.63
CA GLU A 587 -23.01 -5.99 14.67
C GLU A 587 -23.23 -5.42 13.24
N TRP A 588 -22.18 -5.33 12.42
CA TRP A 588 -22.29 -4.96 11.00
C TRP A 588 -23.22 -5.90 10.22
N THR A 589 -23.00 -7.20 10.29
CA THR A 589 -23.81 -8.20 9.55
C THR A 589 -25.25 -8.33 10.05
N GLU A 590 -25.55 -7.84 11.26
CA GLU A 590 -26.91 -7.73 11.79
C GLU A 590 -27.60 -6.41 11.40
N GLY A 591 -26.95 -5.58 10.57
CA GLY A 591 -27.52 -4.38 9.97
C GLY A 591 -27.31 -3.11 10.80
N GLU A 592 -26.37 -3.12 11.75
CA GLU A 592 -25.97 -1.89 12.43
C GLU A 592 -25.28 -0.93 11.45
N THR A 593 -25.47 0.37 11.67
CA THR A 593 -24.94 1.40 10.78
C THR A 593 -23.45 1.61 10.97
N MET A 594 -22.75 2.03 9.91
CA MET A 594 -21.32 2.38 9.97
C MET A 594 -21.06 3.42 11.06
N GLU A 595 -21.93 4.42 11.17
CA GLU A 595 -21.86 5.51 12.13
C GLU A 595 -21.86 5.00 13.57
N THR A 596 -22.81 4.13 13.91
CA THR A 596 -22.90 3.53 15.24
C THR A 596 -21.65 2.70 15.58
N ILE A 597 -21.16 1.89 14.64
CA ILE A 597 -19.99 1.03 14.87
C ILE A 597 -18.74 1.87 15.07
N VAL A 598 -18.49 2.83 14.16
CA VAL A 598 -17.36 3.75 14.23
C VAL A 598 -17.34 4.49 15.57
N GLU A 599 -18.49 4.96 16.04
CA GLU A 599 -18.61 5.65 17.33
C GLU A 599 -18.39 4.71 18.53
N ASN A 600 -19.07 3.56 18.55
CA ASN A 600 -19.02 2.62 19.68
C ASN A 600 -17.61 2.04 19.90
N TYR A 601 -16.90 1.75 18.80
CA TYR A 601 -15.60 1.09 18.84
C TYR A 601 -14.40 2.01 18.63
N ARG A 602 -14.65 3.29 18.32
CA ARG A 602 -13.63 4.33 18.14
C ARG A 602 -12.59 3.95 17.09
N ILE A 603 -13.07 3.41 15.98
CA ILE A 603 -12.28 3.08 14.79
C ILE A 603 -12.59 4.11 13.70
N GLY A 604 -11.73 4.26 12.69
CA GLY A 604 -12.08 5.04 11.50
C GLY A 604 -13.03 4.27 10.59
N PRO A 605 -13.88 4.95 9.79
CA PRO A 605 -14.74 4.27 8.82
C PRO A 605 -13.95 3.45 7.78
N GLY A 606 -12.74 3.91 7.39
CA GLY A 606 -11.84 3.13 6.54
C GLY A 606 -11.31 1.86 7.19
N ASP A 607 -11.17 1.85 8.53
CA ASP A 607 -10.76 0.64 9.24
C ASP A 607 -11.89 -0.38 9.32
N LEU A 608 -13.16 0.05 9.31
CA LEU A 608 -14.30 -0.85 9.20
C LEU A 608 -14.41 -1.43 7.79
N GLU A 609 -14.30 -0.59 6.76
CA GLU A 609 -14.28 -0.98 5.34
C GLU A 609 -13.22 -2.07 5.08
N SER A 610 -11.96 -1.83 5.50
CA SER A 610 -10.87 -2.81 5.40
C SER A 610 -11.13 -4.13 6.15
N ARG A 611 -11.77 -4.07 7.33
CA ARG A 611 -12.13 -5.29 8.08
C ARG A 611 -13.19 -6.11 7.36
N VAL A 612 -14.24 -5.45 6.86
CA VAL A 612 -15.32 -6.11 6.12
C VAL A 612 -14.78 -6.80 4.87
N GLU A 613 -13.95 -6.12 4.08
CA GLU A 613 -13.31 -6.69 2.89
C GLU A 613 -12.45 -7.93 3.23
N ARG A 614 -11.63 -7.85 4.29
CA ARG A 614 -10.81 -9.01 4.74
C ARG A 614 -11.69 -10.16 5.21
N THR A 615 -12.75 -9.87 5.95
CA THR A 615 -13.69 -10.88 6.43
C THR A 615 -14.41 -11.58 5.28
N GLU A 616 -14.80 -10.85 4.24
CA GLU A 616 -15.42 -11.44 3.04
C GLU A 616 -14.45 -12.42 2.36
N TRP A 617 -13.20 -12.01 2.16
CA TRP A 617 -12.16 -12.87 1.58
C TRP A 617 -11.88 -14.11 2.44
N LEU A 618 -11.66 -13.93 3.75
CA LEU A 618 -11.34 -15.04 4.66
C LEU A 618 -12.52 -16.01 4.85
N LEU A 619 -13.77 -15.52 4.86
CA LEU A 619 -14.93 -16.40 4.87
C LEU A 619 -15.11 -17.12 3.52
N GLY A 620 -14.71 -16.50 2.41
CA GLY A 620 -14.59 -17.17 1.13
C GLY A 620 -13.61 -18.35 1.19
N ALA A 621 -12.43 -18.13 1.79
CA ALA A 621 -11.45 -19.19 2.02
C ALA A 621 -11.98 -20.28 2.97
N ALA A 622 -12.64 -19.88 4.06
CA ALA A 622 -13.25 -20.81 5.02
C ALA A 622 -14.34 -21.69 4.38
N ASP A 623 -15.20 -21.12 3.53
CA ASP A 623 -16.21 -21.85 2.76
C ASP A 623 -15.59 -22.89 1.81
N ALA A 624 -14.52 -22.49 1.11
CA ALA A 624 -13.76 -23.36 0.22
C ALA A 624 -13.13 -24.54 1.00
N LEU A 625 -12.59 -24.27 2.18
CA LEU A 625 -11.97 -25.27 3.05
C LEU A 625 -13.01 -26.19 3.71
N ALA A 626 -14.15 -25.66 4.14
CA ALA A 626 -15.26 -26.44 4.68
C ALA A 626 -15.80 -27.42 3.63
N THR A 627 -15.98 -26.94 2.39
CA THR A 627 -16.39 -27.78 1.25
C THR A 627 -15.38 -28.89 0.97
N LEU A 628 -14.08 -28.57 0.96
CA LEU A 628 -13.02 -29.55 0.73
C LEU A 628 -13.01 -30.65 1.79
N LEU A 629 -13.28 -30.28 3.05
CA LEU A 629 -13.25 -31.18 4.20
C LEU A 629 -14.58 -31.87 4.49
N ASP A 630 -15.62 -31.60 3.69
CA ASP A 630 -17.00 -32.10 3.91
C ASP A 630 -17.54 -31.71 5.31
N LEU A 631 -17.27 -30.48 5.74
CA LEU A 631 -17.74 -29.92 7.01
C LEU A 631 -18.96 -29.02 6.78
N ASP A 632 -20.07 -29.33 7.47
CA ASP A 632 -21.31 -28.55 7.38
C ASP A 632 -21.32 -27.41 8.41
N VAL A 633 -21.06 -26.19 7.94
CA VAL A 633 -21.09 -24.94 8.75
C VAL A 633 -21.90 -23.87 8.01
N PRO A 634 -23.25 -23.97 8.01
CA PRO A 634 -24.13 -23.13 7.18
C PRO A 634 -24.08 -21.64 7.55
N GLU A 635 -23.63 -21.30 8.75
CA GLU A 635 -23.43 -19.94 9.23
C GLU A 635 -22.44 -19.14 8.34
N ILE A 636 -21.48 -19.80 7.69
CA ILE A 636 -20.54 -19.14 6.78
C ILE A 636 -21.29 -18.47 5.62
N ALA A 637 -22.12 -19.24 4.91
CA ALA A 637 -22.90 -18.72 3.79
C ALA A 637 -23.90 -17.64 4.24
N ARG A 638 -24.49 -17.80 5.43
CA ARG A 638 -25.41 -16.81 6.00
C ARG A 638 -24.71 -15.49 6.28
N VAL A 639 -23.54 -15.50 6.93
CA VAL A 639 -22.78 -14.29 7.24
C VAL A 639 -22.29 -13.63 5.95
N ARG A 640 -21.75 -14.39 5.00
CA ARG A 640 -21.29 -13.87 3.70
C ARG A 640 -22.40 -13.17 2.91
N SER A 641 -23.65 -13.65 2.98
CA SER A 641 -24.77 -13.00 2.29
C SER A 641 -25.18 -11.63 2.86
N ARG A 642 -24.58 -11.22 3.99
CA ARG A 642 -24.90 -10.01 4.75
C ARG A 642 -23.73 -9.04 4.86
N LEU A 643 -22.53 -9.47 4.44
CA LEU A 643 -21.39 -8.57 4.20
C LEU A 643 -21.66 -7.84 2.89
#